data_AF-D0A5Q2-F1
#
_entry.id   AF-D0A5Q2-F1
#
_cell.length_a   1.000
_cell.length_b   1.000
_cell.length_c   1.000
_cell.angle_alpha   90.00
_cell.angle_beta   90.00
_cell.angle_gamma   90.00
#
_symmetry.space_group_name_H-M   'P 1'
#
loop_
_entity.id
_entity.type
_entity.pdbx_description
1 polymer ?
#
loop_
_entity_poly.entity_id
_entity_poly.type
_entity_poly.pdbx_seq_one_letter_code
_entity_poly.pdbx_strand_id
1 'polypeptide(L)'
;MPEGVPLSELELNRDEKFSTMEEERRKLIAEDREGNAARIAELEVAMNEHSHELAKLKASYSRSFLDPMPEGVPLSELELDKDEKFSTMEEERRKLIAEDREGNAARIAELEVAMNEHSHELAKLKASYSRSFLDPMPEGVPLSELELDKDEKFSTMEEERRKLIAEDREGNATRIGRLERKMGRRVDKLAKLKASYSRSFLDPMPEGVPLSELELDKDEKFSTMEEERRKLIAEDREGNAARIAELEVAMNEHSHELAKLKASYSRSFLDPMPEGVPLSELELDKDEKFSTMEEERRKLIAEDREGNATRIAELEECMSALVRNLVICKSTLGRVIVDERIGLVPLYLLPLGEDSVLSSLTSKLESMRCGGCLPDSVAVRDIQEQIICRVEKLAEVYLEHELDFLETVDGISVSQIALSDDKVFCEMQRSLRQLRKSPVRNAEAIRDIEYAMNNIVRELSSKLLLEDCSYLNQCPHGVPLADLPLDNRLFREIELKRRRLKEDDSLKNATRIRELEMKLNDHAERLAALMLSEERAFLEPCSHGLPLSRLQLGEDSSFLAMERERRKLLREGGKDKNRIRYLEECMREHVSNVALSLISWKDVQFHEANHSVAEMWPRIGELYPEGIRNSVFPEITQPGDTSSAPGELGYLAPFIAALSQHPPLIHRLLETKTHPVNGPYSFIFFDPNSNPVRVDIDDRVPVDAKCEPKFTRVPHRSWYPLLLEKAYAKFVGGYAKLDQCTPHETLHDLTGRPVTHIPFDEKRADGIKIGDFRSVKFWKGIKRDLAAGDVIMAMTNGSVPDGLHSQCSYALLSVIETVHESNDVSDIVIKLHNCYYDSPTYDGPLCNDDDNWTDGLKRLCHYNPEEDALYIPVPVFLRNFSSMQRCHINCGDRLTAPGEWTGVSCGGNPKFTTFRNNPIYLVENKTSRPVTILAELRHQAPVFFDADGVNHYHQSGLALLQQHHVSEIITWLLTSTTHRFLQKGILMDTREICSRMEIPPNTTCYLVPYTLKRGSYGKFNVSLYPASSDITLVPLAALCNSHVVINVDVLLKPGSREGRRVDFSVHEACDVHLLLHQNKITDPASVKRGNLLAEDEVSMSVNDERMSVLATTRDASNAREQSLALELPTAGRYSVFIECRSRLRTGECPCTLSIYSPSRAKTRLAPLPPSGTQSVLPAIAPRQPPRQPALYGRRLDQPPLSAGTVRAAAATLPVGLVPAPPKSGTTPQRR
;
A
#
# COMPACT_ATOMS: atom_id res chain seq x y z
N MET A 1 22.86 -43.90 18.90
CA MET A 1 22.19 -42.60 18.73
C MET A 1 21.94 -42.04 20.12
N PRO A 2 22.70 -41.03 20.54
CA PRO A 2 22.32 -40.28 21.73
C PRO A 2 20.96 -39.61 21.48
N GLU A 3 19.98 -39.83 22.37
CA GLU A 3 18.69 -39.10 22.40
C GLU A 3 17.92 -39.11 21.07
N GLY A 4 17.91 -40.25 20.36
CA GLY A 4 17.21 -40.37 19.07
C GLY A 4 17.88 -39.65 17.89
N VAL A 5 19.02 -39.00 18.09
CA VAL A 5 19.76 -38.26 17.03
C VAL A 5 20.97 -39.07 16.53
N PRO A 6 21.15 -39.24 15.20
CA PRO A 6 22.37 -39.83 14.64
C PRO A 6 23.63 -39.00 14.93
N LEU A 7 24.72 -39.67 15.27
CA LEU A 7 26.01 -39.00 15.56
C LEU A 7 26.51 -38.18 14.37
N SER A 8 26.19 -38.57 13.14
CA SER A 8 26.50 -37.83 11.91
C SER A 8 25.85 -36.45 11.85
N GLU A 9 24.72 -36.26 12.53
CA GLU A 9 24.01 -34.99 12.55
C GLU A 9 24.50 -34.04 13.64
N LEU A 10 25.19 -34.52 14.68
CA LEU A 10 25.65 -33.67 15.78
C LEU A 10 26.85 -32.78 15.41
N GLU A 11 27.36 -32.88 14.17
CA GLU A 11 28.50 -32.12 13.65
C GLU A 11 29.65 -32.02 14.67
N LEU A 12 29.95 -33.11 15.39
CA LEU A 12 30.87 -33.12 16.55
C LEU A 12 32.26 -32.54 16.22
N ASN A 13 32.69 -32.63 14.96
CA ASN A 13 33.94 -32.06 14.44
C ASN A 13 33.97 -30.52 14.38
N ARG A 14 32.81 -29.87 14.48
CA ARG A 14 32.65 -28.40 14.50
C ARG A 14 32.37 -27.88 15.90
N ASP A 15 32.05 -28.76 16.85
CA ASP A 15 31.87 -28.38 18.25
C ASP A 15 33.24 -28.23 18.93
N GLU A 16 33.53 -27.01 19.36
CA GLU A 16 34.84 -26.62 19.90
C GLU A 16 35.16 -27.37 21.20
N LYS A 17 34.15 -27.64 22.04
CA LYS A 17 34.31 -28.33 23.31
C LYS A 17 34.54 -29.83 23.12
N PHE A 18 33.85 -30.46 22.17
CA PHE A 18 34.11 -31.85 21.79
C PHE A 18 35.47 -32.03 21.12
N SER A 19 35.85 -31.11 20.23
CA SER A 19 37.11 -31.15 19.48
C SER A 19 38.33 -30.99 20.40
N THR A 20 38.26 -30.08 21.38
CA THR A 20 39.33 -29.89 22.37
C THR A 20 39.53 -31.12 23.26
N MET A 21 38.44 -31.76 23.71
CA MET A 21 38.53 -33.03 24.44
C MET A 21 39.08 -34.16 23.56
N GLU A 22 38.70 -34.23 22.29
CA GLU A 22 39.23 -35.25 21.37
C GLU A 22 40.73 -35.08 21.09
N GLU A 23 41.21 -33.84 20.96
CA GLU A 23 42.63 -33.51 20.81
C GLU A 23 43.43 -33.87 22.08
N GLU A 24 42.90 -33.55 23.26
CA GLU A 24 43.51 -33.92 24.55
C GLU A 24 43.59 -35.44 24.70
N ARG A 25 42.51 -36.16 24.37
CA ARG A 25 42.49 -37.63 24.35
C ARG A 25 43.55 -38.20 23.40
N ARG A 26 43.67 -37.64 22.18
CA ARG A 26 44.68 -38.06 21.20
C ARG A 26 46.11 -37.84 21.72
N LYS A 27 46.36 -36.72 22.40
CA LYS A 27 47.66 -36.40 23.00
C LYS A 27 48.03 -37.34 24.15
N LEU A 28 47.10 -37.60 25.07
CA LEU A 28 47.31 -38.51 26.21
C LEU A 28 47.58 -39.96 25.77
N ILE A 29 46.92 -40.41 24.70
CA ILE A 29 47.16 -41.73 24.09
C ILE A 29 48.57 -41.81 23.46
N ALA A 30 49.04 -40.72 22.83
CA ALA A 30 50.35 -40.68 22.18
C ALA A 30 51.52 -40.59 23.17
N GLU A 31 51.30 -39.99 24.34
CA GLU A 31 52.31 -39.85 25.40
C GLU A 31 52.52 -41.17 26.18
N ASP A 32 51.46 -41.74 26.76
CA ASP A 32 51.50 -43.04 27.46
C ASP A 32 50.08 -43.58 27.67
N ARG A 33 49.68 -44.58 26.87
CA ARG A 33 48.32 -45.13 26.89
C ARG A 33 47.99 -45.92 28.16
N GLU A 34 48.96 -46.65 28.73
CA GLU A 34 48.70 -47.48 29.91
C GLU A 34 48.72 -46.65 31.19
N GLY A 35 49.66 -45.70 31.31
CA GLY A 35 49.75 -44.79 32.45
C GLY A 35 48.57 -43.81 32.54
N ASN A 36 48.02 -43.38 31.40
CA ASN A 36 46.91 -42.42 31.35
C ASN A 36 45.52 -43.07 31.21
N ALA A 37 45.39 -44.39 31.35
CA ALA A 37 44.15 -45.12 31.06
C ALA A 37 42.93 -44.60 31.84
N ALA A 38 43.09 -44.28 33.13
CA ALA A 38 42.00 -43.72 33.95
C ALA A 38 41.55 -42.33 33.45
N ARG A 39 42.51 -41.48 33.06
CA ARG A 39 42.22 -40.13 32.56
C ARG A 39 41.60 -40.14 31.17
N ILE A 40 42.04 -41.05 30.31
CA ILE A 40 41.43 -41.29 28.99
C ILE A 40 39.99 -41.77 29.14
N ALA A 41 39.70 -42.69 30.08
CA ALA A 41 38.36 -43.17 30.34
C ALA A 41 37.44 -42.06 30.89
N GLU A 42 37.93 -41.22 31.81
CA GLU A 42 37.19 -40.03 32.27
C GLU A 42 36.88 -39.07 31.11
N LEU A 43 37.85 -38.84 30.21
CA LEU A 43 37.65 -37.97 29.04
C LEU A 43 36.65 -38.58 28.05
N GLU A 44 36.69 -39.89 27.82
CA GLU A 44 35.73 -40.59 26.95
C GLU A 44 34.30 -40.53 27.51
N VAL A 45 34.14 -40.64 28.83
CA VAL A 45 32.84 -40.44 29.50
C VAL A 45 32.36 -39.01 29.33
N ALA A 46 33.21 -38.01 29.59
CA ALA A 46 32.87 -36.59 29.42
C ALA A 46 32.54 -36.23 27.96
N MET A 47 33.26 -36.80 26.99
CA MET A 47 32.97 -36.65 25.56
C MET A 47 31.62 -37.29 25.21
N ASN A 48 31.33 -38.48 25.73
CA ASN A 48 30.04 -39.14 25.51
C ASN A 48 28.89 -38.34 26.14
N GLU A 49 29.05 -37.84 27.36
CA GLU A 49 28.08 -36.97 28.03
C GLU A 49 27.81 -35.68 27.23
N HIS A 50 28.86 -35.00 26.76
CA HIS A 50 28.71 -33.81 25.91
C HIS A 50 28.02 -34.13 24.57
N SER A 51 28.25 -35.31 24.00
CA SER A 51 27.52 -35.75 22.80
C SER A 51 26.02 -35.99 23.06
N HIS A 52 25.65 -36.47 24.26
CA HIS A 52 24.27 -36.57 24.70
C HIS A 52 23.65 -35.19 24.96
N GLU A 53 24.38 -34.24 25.54
CA GLU A 53 23.93 -32.85 25.72
C GLU A 53 23.60 -32.19 24.36
N LEU A 54 24.49 -32.31 23.38
CA LEU A 54 24.29 -31.79 22.03
C LEU A 54 23.08 -32.45 21.34
N ALA A 55 22.88 -33.74 21.55
CA ALA A 55 21.74 -34.46 21.00
C ALA A 55 20.40 -33.99 21.60
N LYS A 56 20.32 -33.76 22.92
CA LYS A 56 19.12 -33.18 23.56
C LYS A 56 18.79 -31.81 22.99
N LEU A 57 19.80 -30.97 22.82
CA LEU A 57 19.63 -29.61 22.31
C LEU A 57 19.14 -29.65 20.85
N LYS A 58 19.73 -30.51 20.02
CA LYS A 58 19.31 -30.69 18.62
C LYS A 58 17.92 -31.31 18.48
N ALA A 59 17.57 -32.28 19.32
CA ALA A 59 16.22 -32.87 19.36
C ALA A 59 15.16 -31.83 19.76
N SER A 60 15.43 -30.99 20.78
CA SER A 60 14.52 -29.93 21.22
C SER A 60 14.23 -28.89 20.13
N TYR A 61 15.26 -28.50 19.35
CA TYR A 61 15.08 -27.58 18.23
C TYR A 61 14.33 -28.25 17.08
N SER A 62 14.58 -29.53 16.83
CA SER A 62 13.95 -30.28 15.73
C SER A 62 12.47 -30.59 15.98
N ARG A 63 12.05 -30.60 17.26
CA ARG A 63 10.68 -30.87 17.74
C ARG A 63 9.89 -29.62 18.12
N SER A 64 10.39 -28.43 17.79
CA SER A 64 9.77 -27.15 18.21
C SER A 64 8.37 -26.90 17.63
N PHE A 65 7.95 -27.68 16.63
CA PHE A 65 6.62 -27.59 16.01
C PHE A 65 5.54 -28.34 16.79
N LEU A 66 5.92 -29.16 17.78
CA LEU A 66 4.98 -29.86 18.66
C LEU A 66 4.45 -28.92 19.75
N ASP A 67 3.21 -29.15 20.21
CA ASP A 67 2.68 -28.50 21.41
C ASP A 67 3.61 -28.79 22.60
N PRO A 68 4.10 -27.79 23.36
CA PRO A 68 4.93 -28.03 24.54
C PRO A 68 4.24 -28.79 25.68
N MET A 69 2.90 -28.71 25.78
CA MET A 69 2.09 -29.35 26.82
C MET A 69 0.78 -29.95 26.25
N PRO A 70 0.85 -30.92 25.33
CA PRO A 70 -0.32 -31.58 24.78
C PRO A 70 -1.15 -32.19 25.92
N GLU A 71 -2.46 -31.94 25.93
CA GLU A 71 -3.40 -32.40 26.98
C GLU A 71 -2.89 -32.13 28.43
N GLY A 72 -2.13 -31.04 28.65
CA GLY A 72 -1.59 -30.68 29.97
C GLY A 72 -0.37 -31.51 30.43
N VAL A 73 0.16 -32.38 29.56
CA VAL A 73 1.33 -33.23 29.81
C VAL A 73 2.56 -32.68 29.07
N PRO A 74 3.65 -32.30 29.77
CA PRO A 74 4.88 -31.85 29.13
C PRO A 74 5.44 -32.91 28.16
N LEU A 75 5.95 -32.46 27.00
CA LEU A 75 6.59 -33.34 26.01
C LEU A 75 7.69 -34.24 26.61
N SER A 76 8.39 -33.77 27.65
CA SER A 76 9.42 -34.54 28.35
C SER A 76 8.90 -35.79 29.08
N GLU A 77 7.60 -35.87 29.37
CA GLU A 77 6.97 -37.00 30.08
C GLU A 77 6.36 -38.05 29.15
N LEU A 78 6.27 -37.73 27.85
CA LEU A 78 5.71 -38.60 26.82
C LEU A 78 6.71 -39.63 26.29
N GLU A 79 7.99 -39.50 26.65
CA GLU A 79 9.07 -40.39 26.22
C GLU A 79 9.05 -40.67 24.70
N LEU A 80 8.85 -39.61 23.89
CA LEU A 80 8.65 -39.70 22.43
C LEU A 80 9.77 -40.48 21.71
N ASP A 81 10.98 -40.43 22.24
CA ASP A 81 12.15 -41.18 21.75
C ASP A 81 12.01 -42.71 21.83
N LYS A 82 11.08 -43.21 22.65
CA LYS A 82 10.80 -44.65 22.82
C LYS A 82 9.53 -45.09 22.09
N ASP A 83 8.75 -44.14 21.56
CA ASP A 83 7.55 -44.45 20.80
C ASP A 83 7.94 -44.81 19.36
N GLU A 84 7.68 -46.05 18.95
CA GLU A 84 8.06 -46.55 17.63
C GLU A 84 7.36 -45.76 16.51
N LYS A 85 6.08 -45.44 16.68
CA LYS A 85 5.29 -44.71 15.68
C LYS A 85 5.81 -43.28 15.51
N PHE A 86 6.08 -42.57 16.61
CA PHE A 86 6.67 -41.24 16.58
C PHE A 86 8.08 -41.24 15.96
N SER A 87 8.91 -42.22 16.33
CA SER A 87 10.28 -42.37 15.80
C SER A 87 10.28 -42.61 14.28
N THR A 88 9.34 -43.41 13.76
CA THR A 88 9.21 -43.65 12.31
C THR A 88 8.83 -42.39 11.54
N MET A 89 7.89 -41.59 12.06
CA MET A 89 7.51 -40.30 11.46
C MET A 89 8.67 -39.29 11.52
N GLU A 90 9.45 -39.29 12.60
CA GLU A 90 10.62 -38.43 12.74
C GLU A 90 11.76 -38.80 11.76
N GLU A 91 11.92 -40.09 11.44
CA GLU A 91 12.84 -40.55 10.39
C GLU A 91 12.35 -40.18 8.97
N GLU A 92 11.05 -40.35 8.69
CA GLU A 92 10.46 -39.96 7.41
C GLU A 92 10.57 -38.45 7.17
N ARG A 93 10.30 -37.63 8.20
CA ARG A 93 10.48 -36.18 8.14
C ARG A 93 11.92 -35.81 7.84
N ARG A 94 12.90 -36.46 8.48
CA ARG A 94 14.33 -36.25 8.21
C ARG A 94 14.70 -36.59 6.77
N LYS A 95 14.16 -37.69 6.23
CA LYS A 95 14.39 -38.10 4.84
C LYS A 95 13.83 -37.08 3.85
N LEU A 96 12.61 -36.59 4.05
CA LEU A 96 11.99 -35.58 3.19
C LEU A 96 12.76 -34.24 3.20
N ILE A 97 13.27 -33.83 4.36
CA ILE A 97 14.10 -32.62 4.50
C ILE A 97 15.46 -32.79 3.80
N ALA A 98 16.08 -33.97 3.90
CA ALA A 98 17.37 -34.26 3.28
C ALA A 98 17.31 -34.42 1.77
N GLU A 99 16.19 -34.93 1.23
CA GLU A 99 15.97 -35.10 -0.20
C GLU A 99 15.74 -33.75 -0.91
N ASP A 100 14.75 -32.99 -0.46
CA ASP A 100 14.43 -31.65 -0.98
C ASP A 100 13.48 -30.92 -0.03
N ARG A 101 14.04 -30.04 0.81
CA ARG A 101 13.27 -29.30 1.82
C ARG A 101 12.22 -28.37 1.20
N GLU A 102 12.52 -27.74 0.07
CA GLU A 102 11.61 -26.78 -0.57
C GLU A 102 10.53 -27.49 -1.38
N GLY A 103 10.90 -28.53 -2.14
CA GLY A 103 9.95 -29.32 -2.93
C GLY A 103 9.00 -30.19 -2.09
N ASN A 104 9.42 -30.64 -0.91
CA ASN A 104 8.61 -31.48 -0.02
C ASN A 104 7.86 -30.71 1.09
N ALA A 105 7.84 -29.37 1.05
CA ALA A 105 7.31 -28.55 2.14
C ALA A 105 5.88 -28.91 2.58
N ALA A 106 4.97 -29.21 1.64
CA ALA A 106 3.61 -29.61 1.95
C ALA A 106 3.53 -30.97 2.68
N ARG A 107 4.31 -31.96 2.22
CA ARG A 107 4.37 -33.30 2.85
C ARG A 107 5.04 -33.25 4.22
N ILE A 108 6.03 -32.37 4.40
CA ILE A 108 6.66 -32.12 5.70
C ILE A 108 5.64 -31.51 6.66
N ALA A 109 4.84 -30.53 6.23
CA ALA A 109 3.80 -29.91 7.05
C ALA A 109 2.69 -30.91 7.44
N GLU A 110 2.21 -31.72 6.50
CA GLU A 110 1.23 -32.78 6.78
C GLU A 110 1.76 -33.79 7.81
N LEU A 111 3.04 -34.18 7.69
CA LEU A 111 3.68 -35.10 8.62
C LEU A 111 3.92 -34.45 10.00
N GLU A 112 4.25 -33.17 10.06
CA GLU A 112 4.38 -32.41 11.32
C GLU A 112 3.05 -32.32 12.08
N VAL A 113 1.92 -32.15 11.36
CA VAL A 113 0.58 -32.19 11.96
C VAL A 113 0.29 -33.58 12.53
N ALA A 114 0.52 -34.65 11.76
CA ALA A 114 0.31 -36.02 12.21
C ALA A 114 1.20 -36.40 13.42
N MET A 115 2.44 -35.90 13.45
CA MET A 115 3.34 -36.06 14.60
C MET A 115 2.80 -35.32 15.83
N ASN A 116 2.27 -34.12 15.67
CA ASN A 116 1.66 -33.37 16.77
C ASN A 116 0.41 -34.10 17.31
N GLU A 117 -0.50 -34.54 16.43
CA GLU A 117 -1.69 -35.30 16.81
C GLU A 117 -1.36 -36.58 17.59
N HIS A 118 -0.36 -37.35 17.16
CA HIS A 118 0.08 -38.55 17.88
C HIS A 118 0.67 -38.19 19.27
N SER A 119 1.32 -37.03 19.41
CA SER A 119 1.77 -36.56 20.73
C SER A 119 0.60 -36.22 21.67
N HIS A 120 -0.50 -35.67 21.15
CA HIS A 120 -1.75 -35.47 21.90
C HIS A 120 -2.42 -36.80 22.28
N GLU A 121 -2.41 -37.81 21.41
CA GLU A 121 -2.92 -39.15 21.74
C GLU A 121 -2.16 -39.79 22.91
N LEU A 122 -0.82 -39.73 22.88
CA LEU A 122 0.04 -40.23 23.96
C LEU A 122 -0.18 -39.45 25.26
N ALA A 123 -0.34 -38.13 25.17
CA ALA A 123 -0.62 -37.29 26.33
C ALA A 123 -1.97 -37.59 26.97
N LYS A 124 -3.03 -37.81 26.18
CA LYS A 124 -4.35 -38.18 26.67
C LYS A 124 -4.33 -39.50 27.45
N LEU A 125 -3.61 -40.50 26.93
CA LEU A 125 -3.41 -41.77 27.61
C LEU A 125 -2.64 -41.59 28.93
N LYS A 126 -1.55 -40.82 28.91
CA LYS A 126 -0.74 -40.52 30.11
C LYS A 126 -1.52 -39.77 31.18
N ALA A 127 -2.33 -38.78 30.79
CA ALA A 127 -3.19 -38.00 31.67
C ALA A 127 -4.27 -38.89 32.31
N SER A 128 -4.94 -39.76 31.54
CA SER A 128 -5.97 -40.67 32.05
C SER A 128 -5.44 -41.61 33.14
N TYR A 129 -4.25 -42.19 32.93
CA TYR A 129 -3.60 -43.04 33.92
C TYR A 129 -3.19 -42.26 35.17
N SER A 130 -2.69 -41.04 34.98
CA SER A 130 -2.22 -40.15 36.06
C SER A 130 -3.36 -39.65 36.96
N ARG A 131 -4.58 -39.57 36.43
CA ARG A 131 -5.82 -39.09 37.09
C ARG A 131 -6.69 -40.21 37.68
N SER A 132 -6.27 -41.47 37.59
CA SER A 132 -7.01 -42.66 38.04
C SER A 132 -7.44 -42.68 39.52
N PHE A 133 -6.87 -41.82 40.36
CA PHE A 133 -7.23 -41.70 41.79
C PHE A 133 -8.50 -40.85 42.03
N LEU A 134 -9.05 -40.23 40.98
CA LEU A 134 -10.27 -39.43 41.03
C LEU A 134 -11.50 -40.29 40.74
N ASP A 135 -12.65 -39.90 41.30
CA ASP A 135 -13.95 -40.50 40.96
C ASP A 135 -14.21 -40.34 39.45
N PRO A 136 -14.55 -41.40 38.70
CA PRO A 136 -14.89 -41.30 37.27
C PRO A 136 -16.16 -40.47 36.98
N MET A 137 -17.11 -40.40 37.93
CA MET A 137 -18.40 -39.68 37.79
C MET A 137 -18.76 -38.84 39.02
N PRO A 138 -17.94 -37.84 39.38
CA PRO A 138 -18.23 -36.93 40.49
C PRO A 138 -19.58 -36.23 40.24
N GLU A 139 -20.48 -36.26 41.23
CA GLU A 139 -21.79 -35.61 41.19
C GLU A 139 -22.60 -35.94 39.91
N GLY A 140 -22.40 -37.14 39.33
CA GLY A 140 -23.08 -37.60 38.11
C GLY A 140 -22.45 -37.12 36.78
N VAL A 141 -21.38 -36.32 36.83
CA VAL A 141 -20.71 -35.72 35.65
C VAL A 141 -19.40 -36.48 35.33
N PRO A 142 -19.17 -36.97 34.10
CA PRO A 142 -17.94 -37.67 33.75
C PRO A 142 -16.72 -36.74 33.80
N LEU A 143 -15.57 -37.25 34.26
CA LEU A 143 -14.32 -36.47 34.34
C LEU A 143 -13.92 -35.81 33.02
N SER A 144 -14.22 -36.43 31.88
CA SER A 144 -13.95 -35.89 30.54
C SER A 144 -14.73 -34.61 30.23
N GLU A 145 -15.89 -34.38 30.86
CA GLU A 145 -16.73 -33.19 30.65
C GLU A 145 -16.35 -32.01 31.55
N LEU A 146 -15.48 -32.25 32.54
CA LEU A 146 -15.05 -31.23 33.50
C LEU A 146 -13.87 -30.38 33.01
N GLU A 147 -13.34 -30.67 31.81
CA GLU A 147 -12.22 -29.95 31.17
C GLU A 147 -11.09 -29.60 32.15
N LEU A 148 -10.65 -30.59 32.94
CA LEU A 148 -9.77 -30.38 34.08
C LEU A 148 -8.44 -29.71 33.72
N ASP A 149 -7.97 -29.92 32.49
CA ASP A 149 -6.77 -29.29 31.91
C ASP A 149 -6.85 -27.76 31.85
N LYS A 150 -8.05 -27.20 31.70
CA LYS A 150 -8.30 -25.75 31.66
C LYS A 150 -8.49 -25.14 33.05
N ASP A 151 -8.65 -25.94 34.10
CA ASP A 151 -8.77 -25.43 35.47
C ASP A 151 -7.37 -25.16 36.06
N GLU A 152 -6.93 -23.91 36.03
CA GLU A 152 -5.60 -23.49 36.54
C GLU A 152 -5.30 -24.02 37.96
N LYS A 153 -6.31 -24.10 38.83
CA LYS A 153 -6.14 -24.61 40.21
C LYS A 153 -5.92 -26.12 40.24
N PHE A 154 -6.56 -26.87 39.34
CA PHE A 154 -6.34 -28.29 39.20
C PHE A 154 -4.98 -28.58 38.54
N SER A 155 -4.63 -27.87 37.45
CA SER A 155 -3.36 -28.04 36.74
C SER A 155 -2.14 -27.69 37.61
N THR A 156 -2.23 -26.66 38.46
CA THR A 156 -1.16 -26.33 39.44
C THR A 156 -0.99 -27.41 40.51
N MET A 157 -2.07 -28.02 40.98
CA MET A 157 -1.99 -29.16 41.90
C MET A 157 -1.45 -30.42 41.21
N GLU A 158 -1.75 -30.60 39.92
CA GLU A 158 -1.20 -31.70 39.12
C GLU A 158 0.31 -31.55 38.90
N GLU A 159 0.79 -30.32 38.66
CA GLU A 159 2.22 -29.99 38.61
C GLU A 159 2.92 -30.17 39.98
N GLU A 160 2.30 -29.73 41.08
CA GLU A 160 2.83 -29.95 42.44
C GLU A 160 2.90 -31.43 42.76
N ARG A 161 1.89 -32.22 42.36
CA ARG A 161 1.89 -33.68 42.51
C ARG A 161 3.02 -34.32 41.70
N ARG A 162 3.25 -33.87 40.47
CA ARG A 162 4.38 -34.33 39.64
C ARG A 162 5.73 -34.07 40.29
N LYS A 163 5.96 -32.85 40.81
CA LYS A 163 7.21 -32.50 41.51
C LYS A 163 7.45 -33.38 42.74
N LEU A 164 6.42 -33.61 43.56
CA LEU A 164 6.53 -34.46 44.75
C LEU A 164 6.83 -35.92 44.41
N ILE A 165 6.30 -36.44 43.29
CA ILE A 165 6.58 -37.80 42.81
C ILE A 165 8.01 -37.89 42.26
N ALA A 166 8.47 -36.88 41.53
CA ALA A 166 9.81 -36.84 40.94
C ALA A 166 10.93 -36.67 41.98
N GLU A 167 10.67 -35.94 43.07
CA GLU A 167 11.64 -35.74 44.17
C GLU A 167 11.85 -37.03 44.99
N ASP A 168 10.77 -37.59 45.54
CA ASP A 168 10.78 -38.84 46.33
C ASP A 168 9.33 -39.33 46.54
N ARG A 169 8.90 -40.31 45.74
CA ARG A 169 7.54 -40.86 45.79
C ARG A 169 7.21 -41.51 47.13
N GLU A 170 8.14 -42.24 47.73
CA GLU A 170 7.90 -42.99 48.98
C GLU A 170 7.93 -42.05 50.19
N GLY A 171 8.90 -41.12 50.25
CA GLY A 171 8.99 -40.13 51.32
C GLY A 171 7.86 -39.09 51.33
N ASN A 172 7.33 -38.72 50.16
CA ASN A 172 6.25 -37.74 50.03
C ASN A 172 4.83 -38.34 50.05
N ALA A 173 4.65 -39.65 50.29
CA ALA A 173 3.35 -40.34 50.16
C ALA A 173 2.19 -39.66 50.94
N THR A 174 2.44 -39.17 52.16
CA THR A 174 1.43 -38.46 52.97
C THR A 174 1.06 -37.08 52.40
N ARG A 175 2.04 -36.36 51.82
CA ARG A 175 1.83 -35.07 51.14
C ARG A 175 1.06 -35.26 49.84
N ILE A 176 1.43 -36.28 49.05
CA ILE A 176 0.74 -36.70 47.83
C ILE A 176 -0.72 -37.04 48.14
N GLY A 177 -1.00 -37.91 49.12
CA GLY A 177 -2.38 -38.26 49.49
C GLY A 177 -3.21 -37.11 50.09
N ARG A 178 -2.58 -36.08 50.66
CA ARG A 178 -3.29 -34.84 51.07
C ARG A 178 -3.62 -33.98 49.86
N LEU A 179 -2.72 -33.91 48.87
CA LEU A 179 -2.90 -33.18 47.63
C LEU A 179 -3.96 -33.85 46.74
N GLU A 180 -3.93 -35.17 46.60
CA GLU A 180 -4.94 -35.96 45.86
C GLU A 180 -6.36 -35.74 46.42
N ARG A 181 -6.52 -35.68 47.76
CA ARG A 181 -7.82 -35.31 48.37
C ARG A 181 -8.23 -33.85 48.12
N LYS A 182 -7.28 -32.93 47.96
CA LYS A 182 -7.60 -31.54 47.56
C LYS A 182 -8.02 -31.49 46.09
N MET A 183 -7.35 -32.26 45.22
CA MET A 183 -7.71 -32.42 43.81
C MET A 183 -9.10 -33.03 43.68
N GLY A 184 -9.43 -34.09 44.42
CA GLY A 184 -10.77 -34.68 44.47
C GLY A 184 -11.85 -33.66 44.85
N ARG A 185 -11.66 -32.91 45.95
CA ARG A 185 -12.62 -31.85 46.34
C ARG A 185 -12.76 -30.74 45.30
N ARG A 186 -11.72 -30.44 44.51
CA ARG A 186 -11.78 -29.45 43.43
C ARG A 186 -12.65 -29.98 42.29
N VAL A 187 -12.46 -31.25 41.93
CA VAL A 187 -13.24 -31.97 40.93
C VAL A 187 -14.72 -32.04 41.33
N ASP A 188 -15.05 -32.43 42.58
CA ASP A 188 -16.43 -32.46 43.08
C ASP A 188 -17.10 -31.07 42.99
N LYS A 189 -16.35 -30.01 43.30
CA LYS A 189 -16.86 -28.63 43.20
C LYS A 189 -17.11 -28.20 41.75
N LEU A 190 -16.26 -28.61 40.82
CA LEU A 190 -16.44 -28.36 39.38
C LEU A 190 -17.64 -29.14 38.85
N ALA A 191 -17.78 -30.40 39.27
CA ALA A 191 -18.91 -31.26 38.91
C ALA A 191 -20.24 -30.71 39.42
N LYS A 192 -20.32 -30.29 40.69
CA LYS A 192 -21.51 -29.62 41.26
C LYS A 192 -21.94 -28.40 40.47
N LEU A 193 -20.97 -27.57 40.07
CA LEU A 193 -21.25 -26.35 39.31
C LEU A 193 -21.75 -26.71 37.90
N LYS A 194 -21.12 -27.69 37.24
CA LYS A 194 -21.54 -28.18 35.93
C LYS A 194 -22.93 -28.83 35.95
N ALA A 195 -23.24 -29.62 36.98
CA ALA A 195 -24.54 -30.24 37.18
C ALA A 195 -25.64 -29.18 37.42
N SER A 196 -25.40 -28.18 38.27
CA SER A 196 -26.38 -27.10 38.53
C SER A 196 -26.73 -26.29 37.28
N TYR A 197 -25.76 -26.02 36.40
CA TYR A 197 -26.00 -25.33 35.14
C TYR A 197 -26.76 -26.22 34.15
N SER A 198 -26.43 -27.51 34.13
CA SER A 198 -27.03 -28.49 33.22
C SER A 198 -28.50 -28.79 33.53
N ARG A 199 -28.94 -28.54 34.77
CA ARG A 199 -30.31 -28.75 35.28
C ARG A 199 -31.15 -27.46 35.39
N SER A 200 -30.66 -26.35 34.82
CA SER A 200 -31.30 -25.02 34.92
C SER A 200 -32.67 -24.91 34.25
N PHE A 201 -33.03 -25.87 33.38
CA PHE A 201 -34.34 -25.93 32.72
C PHE A 201 -35.45 -26.53 33.61
N LEU A 202 -35.11 -27.07 34.79
CA LEU A 202 -36.08 -27.59 35.76
C LEU A 202 -36.69 -26.43 36.57
N ASP A 203 -37.97 -26.56 36.96
CA ASP A 203 -38.61 -25.66 37.92
C ASP A 203 -37.81 -25.66 39.23
N PRO A 204 -37.37 -24.52 39.79
CA PRO A 204 -36.65 -24.46 41.06
C PRO A 204 -37.45 -24.93 42.28
N MET A 205 -38.78 -24.82 42.24
CA MET A 205 -39.70 -25.18 43.32
C MET A 205 -40.96 -25.90 42.80
N PRO A 206 -40.81 -27.09 42.18
CA PRO A 206 -41.94 -27.86 41.69
C PRO A 206 -42.92 -28.11 42.84
N GLU A 207 -44.18 -27.71 42.66
CA GLU A 207 -45.26 -27.87 43.66
C GLU A 207 -44.91 -27.30 45.06
N GLY A 208 -44.04 -26.29 45.12
CA GLY A 208 -43.60 -25.66 46.37
C GLY A 208 -42.52 -26.43 47.14
N VAL A 209 -41.95 -27.49 46.55
CA VAL A 209 -40.85 -28.29 47.10
C VAL A 209 -39.54 -27.92 46.38
N PRO A 210 -38.48 -27.47 47.09
CA PRO A 210 -37.20 -27.16 46.45
C PRO A 210 -36.56 -28.36 45.76
N LEU A 211 -35.98 -28.18 44.56
CA LEU A 211 -35.29 -29.25 43.80
C LEU A 211 -34.23 -30.00 44.64
N SER A 212 -33.57 -29.31 45.58
CA SER A 212 -32.58 -29.90 46.49
C SER A 212 -33.14 -30.99 47.40
N GLU A 213 -34.46 -31.03 47.62
CA GLU A 213 -35.13 -32.01 48.49
C GLU A 213 -35.66 -33.25 47.73
N LEU A 214 -35.63 -33.22 46.40
CA LEU A 214 -36.12 -34.29 45.54
C LEU A 214 -35.07 -35.38 45.25
N GLU A 215 -33.83 -35.21 45.73
CA GLU A 215 -32.71 -36.15 45.58
C GLU A 215 -32.56 -36.74 44.16
N LEU A 216 -32.66 -35.88 43.13
CA LEU A 216 -32.74 -36.28 41.72
C LEU A 216 -31.56 -37.16 41.25
N ASP A 217 -30.38 -36.98 41.84
CA ASP A 217 -29.17 -37.79 41.56
C ASP A 217 -29.32 -39.28 41.92
N LYS A 218 -30.26 -39.62 42.80
CA LYS A 218 -30.53 -41.00 43.24
C LYS A 218 -31.72 -41.61 42.50
N ASP A 219 -32.45 -40.83 41.72
CA ASP A 219 -33.58 -41.31 40.94
C ASP A 219 -33.06 -41.94 39.63
N GLU A 220 -33.25 -43.26 39.50
CA GLU A 220 -32.78 -44.02 38.33
C GLU A 220 -33.40 -43.48 37.03
N LYS A 221 -34.68 -43.10 37.07
CA LYS A 221 -35.43 -42.63 35.90
C LYS A 221 -34.90 -41.27 35.43
N PHE A 222 -34.68 -40.35 36.36
CA PHE A 222 -34.08 -39.04 36.09
C PHE A 222 -32.65 -39.16 35.56
N SER A 223 -31.84 -40.04 36.15
CA SER A 223 -30.45 -40.30 35.73
C SER A 223 -30.36 -40.84 34.30
N THR A 224 -31.27 -41.76 33.92
CA THR A 224 -31.30 -42.30 32.54
C THR A 224 -31.64 -41.23 31.49
N MET A 225 -32.58 -40.32 31.80
CA MET A 225 -32.92 -39.20 30.91
C MET A 225 -31.76 -38.20 30.79
N GLU A 226 -31.00 -37.98 31.87
CA GLU A 226 -29.83 -37.10 31.86
C GLU A 226 -28.66 -37.67 31.03
N GLU A 227 -28.51 -39.01 30.97
CA GLU A 227 -27.55 -39.67 30.08
C GLU A 227 -27.98 -39.61 28.60
N GLU A 228 -29.27 -39.86 28.31
CA GLU A 228 -29.81 -39.78 26.94
C GLU A 228 -29.69 -38.36 26.37
N ARG A 229 -29.99 -37.34 27.19
CA ARG A 229 -29.81 -35.93 26.82
C ARG A 229 -28.35 -35.62 26.47
N ARG A 230 -27.40 -36.16 27.23
CA ARG A 230 -25.96 -35.99 26.96
C ARG A 230 -25.55 -36.62 25.63
N LYS A 231 -26.01 -37.84 25.32
CA LYS A 231 -25.72 -38.49 24.04
C LYS A 231 -26.23 -37.68 22.85
N LEU A 232 -27.47 -37.19 22.93
CA LEU A 232 -28.06 -36.36 21.87
C LEU A 232 -27.31 -35.05 21.64
N ILE A 233 -26.82 -34.41 22.72
CA ILE A 233 -26.01 -33.19 22.63
C ILE A 233 -24.62 -33.45 22.03
N ALA A 234 -24.01 -34.59 22.37
CA ALA A 234 -22.66 -34.96 21.90
C ALA A 234 -22.65 -35.40 20.42
N GLU A 235 -23.72 -36.04 19.94
CA GLU A 235 -23.85 -36.47 18.54
C GLU A 235 -24.09 -35.28 17.60
N ASP A 236 -25.14 -34.51 17.86
CA ASP A 236 -25.51 -33.33 17.08
C ASP A 236 -26.52 -32.49 17.85
N ARG A 237 -26.03 -31.46 18.54
CA ARG A 237 -26.87 -30.56 19.35
C ARG A 237 -27.93 -29.83 18.53
N GLU A 238 -27.62 -29.44 17.28
CA GLU A 238 -28.53 -28.66 16.45
C GLU A 238 -29.55 -29.57 15.76
N GLY A 239 -29.13 -30.71 15.22
CA GLY A 239 -30.02 -31.70 14.60
C GLY A 239 -30.97 -32.39 15.60
N ASN A 240 -30.54 -32.58 16.85
CA ASN A 240 -31.35 -33.22 17.88
C ASN A 240 -32.15 -32.23 18.76
N ALA A 241 -32.19 -30.93 18.43
CA ALA A 241 -32.79 -29.89 19.27
C ALA A 241 -34.24 -30.18 19.69
N ALA A 242 -35.08 -30.71 18.78
CA ALA A 242 -36.46 -31.08 19.09
C ALA A 242 -36.55 -32.24 20.11
N ARG A 243 -35.73 -33.28 19.94
CA ARG A 243 -35.66 -34.44 20.87
C ARG A 243 -35.10 -34.03 22.23
N ILE A 244 -34.13 -33.12 22.26
CA ILE A 244 -33.57 -32.56 23.49
C ILE A 244 -34.64 -31.76 24.25
N ALA A 245 -35.42 -30.93 23.56
CA ALA A 245 -36.50 -30.16 24.18
C ALA A 245 -37.63 -31.05 24.72
N GLU A 246 -38.04 -32.08 23.96
CA GLU A 246 -39.02 -33.07 24.43
C GLU A 246 -38.53 -33.80 25.69
N LEU A 247 -37.25 -34.16 25.74
CA LEU A 247 -36.64 -34.82 26.89
C LEU A 247 -36.50 -33.88 28.10
N GLU A 248 -36.18 -32.61 27.89
CA GLU A 248 -36.13 -31.58 28.95
C GLU A 248 -37.51 -31.35 29.59
N VAL A 249 -38.58 -31.34 28.79
CA VAL A 249 -39.96 -31.27 29.30
C VAL A 249 -40.29 -32.51 30.14
N ALA A 250 -39.99 -33.71 29.64
CA ALA A 250 -40.22 -34.96 30.37
C ALA A 250 -39.43 -35.03 31.70
N MET A 251 -38.20 -34.52 31.70
CA MET A 251 -37.38 -34.40 32.91
C MET A 251 -37.98 -33.42 33.92
N ASN A 252 -38.53 -32.28 33.47
CA ASN A 252 -39.19 -31.33 34.36
C ASN A 252 -40.50 -31.89 34.93
N GLU A 253 -41.32 -32.54 34.11
CA GLU A 253 -42.55 -33.20 34.56
C GLU A 253 -42.30 -34.26 35.64
N HIS A 254 -41.28 -35.10 35.47
CA HIS A 254 -40.88 -36.09 36.48
C HIS A 254 -40.45 -35.44 37.81
N SER A 255 -39.85 -34.25 37.76
CA SER A 255 -39.52 -33.46 38.96
C SER A 255 -40.77 -32.96 39.70
N HIS A 256 -41.82 -32.55 38.97
CA HIS A 256 -43.13 -32.20 39.54
C HIS A 256 -43.86 -33.41 40.13
N GLU A 257 -43.76 -34.58 39.51
CA GLU A 257 -44.35 -35.82 40.06
C GLU A 257 -43.72 -36.19 41.41
N LEU A 258 -42.40 -36.12 41.51
CA LEU A 258 -41.66 -36.34 42.76
C LEU A 258 -42.05 -35.32 43.83
N ALA A 259 -42.26 -34.07 43.45
CA ALA A 259 -42.69 -33.02 44.36
C ALA A 259 -44.13 -33.20 44.90
N LYS A 260 -45.09 -33.60 44.06
CA LYS A 260 -46.47 -33.91 44.52
C LYS A 260 -46.50 -35.03 45.56
N LEU A 261 -45.71 -36.07 45.31
CA LEU A 261 -45.54 -37.19 46.25
C LEU A 261 -44.94 -36.71 47.59
N LYS A 262 -43.97 -35.80 47.55
CA LYS A 262 -43.35 -35.23 48.75
C LYS A 262 -44.28 -34.31 49.54
N ALA A 263 -45.06 -33.46 48.86
CA ALA A 263 -45.98 -32.50 49.48
C ALA A 263 -47.19 -33.18 50.15
N SER A 264 -47.81 -34.17 49.48
CA SER A 264 -48.94 -34.92 50.04
C SER A 264 -48.58 -35.70 51.31
N TYR A 265 -47.37 -36.27 51.36
CA TYR A 265 -46.85 -36.92 52.58
C TYR A 265 -46.64 -35.91 53.73
N SER A 266 -46.34 -34.65 53.41
CA SER A 266 -46.02 -33.62 54.40
C SER A 266 -47.24 -33.01 55.11
N ARG A 267 -48.44 -33.10 54.50
CA ARG A 267 -49.72 -32.53 54.99
C ARG A 267 -50.65 -33.52 55.68
N SER A 268 -50.20 -34.73 55.96
CA SER A 268 -51.02 -35.83 56.48
C SER A 268 -51.64 -35.62 57.87
N PHE A 269 -51.33 -34.52 58.56
CA PHE A 269 -51.80 -34.21 59.92
C PHE A 269 -53.09 -33.36 59.95
N LEU A 270 -53.57 -32.86 58.81
CA LEU A 270 -54.79 -32.04 58.69
C LEU A 270 -56.06 -32.89 58.51
N ASP A 271 -57.20 -32.39 58.99
CA ASP A 271 -58.52 -32.99 58.72
C ASP A 271 -58.88 -32.86 57.23
N PRO A 272 -59.18 -33.95 56.50
CA PRO A 272 -59.56 -33.89 55.08
C PRO A 272 -60.84 -33.07 54.75
N MET A 273 -61.74 -32.82 55.72
CA MET A 273 -63.02 -32.11 55.52
C MET A 273 -63.41 -31.18 56.70
N PRO A 274 -62.69 -30.08 56.93
CA PRO A 274 -63.01 -29.13 58.01
C PRO A 274 -64.37 -28.45 57.80
N GLU A 275 -65.26 -28.55 58.80
CA GLU A 275 -66.64 -28.01 58.79
C GLU A 275 -67.47 -28.41 57.55
N GLY A 276 -67.13 -29.53 56.90
CA GLY A 276 -67.83 -30.08 55.73
C GLY A 276 -67.30 -29.65 54.35
N VAL A 277 -66.20 -28.89 54.29
CA VAL A 277 -65.57 -28.42 53.03
C VAL A 277 -64.27 -29.19 52.75
N PRO A 278 -64.06 -29.78 51.56
CA PRO A 278 -62.82 -30.49 51.21
C PRO A 278 -61.57 -29.58 51.27
N LEU A 279 -60.43 -30.09 51.79
CA LEU A 279 -59.17 -29.31 51.84
C LEU A 279 -58.71 -28.79 50.46
N SER A 280 -59.03 -29.50 49.38
CA SER A 280 -58.71 -29.06 48.00
C SER A 280 -59.47 -27.80 47.57
N GLU A 281 -60.60 -27.45 48.22
CA GLU A 281 -61.41 -26.26 47.88
C GLU A 281 -61.01 -25.01 48.67
N LEU A 282 -60.17 -25.17 49.69
CA LEU A 282 -59.71 -24.07 50.55
C LEU A 282 -58.46 -23.38 50.02
N GLU A 283 -57.92 -23.85 48.89
CA GLU A 283 -56.73 -23.31 48.20
C GLU A 283 -55.59 -22.96 49.16
N LEU A 284 -55.29 -23.85 50.11
CA LEU A 284 -54.38 -23.59 51.24
C LEU A 284 -52.96 -23.19 50.81
N ASP A 285 -52.53 -23.62 49.62
CA ASP A 285 -51.27 -23.19 48.99
C ASP A 285 -51.19 -21.67 48.76
N LYS A 286 -52.35 -21.01 48.63
CA LYS A 286 -52.48 -19.56 48.45
C LYS A 286 -52.75 -18.81 49.75
N ASP A 287 -53.01 -19.49 50.86
CA ASP A 287 -53.17 -18.86 52.16
C ASP A 287 -51.79 -18.59 52.77
N GLU A 288 -51.39 -17.32 52.75
CA GLU A 288 -50.07 -16.88 53.17
C GLU A 288 -49.75 -17.25 54.63
N LYS A 289 -50.76 -17.26 55.53
CA LYS A 289 -50.54 -17.69 56.92
C LYS A 289 -50.28 -19.19 56.98
N PHE A 290 -51.03 -19.98 56.22
CA PHE A 290 -50.87 -21.41 56.13
C PHE A 290 -49.50 -21.81 55.54
N SER A 291 -49.10 -21.24 54.41
CA SER A 291 -47.81 -21.54 53.75
C SER A 291 -46.58 -21.15 54.58
N THR A 292 -46.64 -20.03 55.33
CA THR A 292 -45.55 -19.65 56.25
C THR A 292 -45.39 -20.64 57.40
N MET A 293 -46.49 -21.15 57.97
CA MET A 293 -46.44 -22.18 59.01
C MET A 293 -45.95 -23.52 58.45
N GLU A 294 -46.22 -23.84 57.18
CA GLU A 294 -45.70 -25.04 56.52
C GLU A 294 -44.18 -24.97 56.27
N GLU A 295 -43.64 -23.79 55.94
CA GLU A 295 -42.20 -23.56 55.82
C GLU A 295 -41.49 -23.59 57.20
N GLU A 296 -42.09 -22.98 58.22
CA GLU A 296 -41.58 -23.02 59.59
C GLU A 296 -41.56 -24.45 60.14
N ARG A 297 -42.61 -25.24 59.86
CA ARG A 297 -42.65 -26.67 60.18
C ARG A 297 -41.53 -27.44 59.47
N ARG A 298 -41.25 -27.14 58.20
CA ARG A 298 -40.13 -27.74 57.44
C ARG A 298 -38.77 -27.42 58.08
N LYS A 299 -38.53 -26.17 58.48
CA LYS A 299 -37.29 -25.75 59.16
C LYS A 299 -37.09 -26.49 60.49
N LEU A 300 -38.14 -26.56 61.31
CA LEU A 300 -38.07 -27.24 62.61
C LEU A 300 -37.80 -28.74 62.48
N ILE A 301 -38.30 -29.40 61.43
CA ILE A 301 -38.03 -30.82 61.15
C ILE A 301 -36.59 -31.03 60.64
N ALA A 302 -36.07 -30.13 59.81
CA ALA A 302 -34.74 -30.22 59.24
C ALA A 302 -33.61 -29.91 60.25
N GLU A 303 -33.87 -29.04 61.24
CA GLU A 303 -32.91 -28.69 62.28
C GLU A 303 -32.75 -29.80 63.34
N ASP A 304 -33.84 -30.26 63.95
CA ASP A 304 -33.87 -31.36 64.91
C ASP A 304 -35.31 -31.87 65.16
N ARG A 305 -35.69 -32.98 64.51
CA ARG A 305 -37.05 -33.53 64.59
C ARG A 305 -37.43 -33.99 66.00
N GLU A 306 -36.50 -34.58 66.75
CA GLU A 306 -36.80 -35.09 68.10
C GLU A 306 -36.79 -33.97 69.14
N GLY A 307 -35.87 -33.00 69.01
CA GLY A 307 -35.80 -31.83 69.90
C GLY A 307 -36.94 -30.82 69.72
N ASN A 308 -37.49 -30.70 68.51
CA ASN A 308 -38.55 -29.71 68.19
C ASN A 308 -39.98 -30.28 68.22
N ALA A 309 -40.18 -31.51 68.68
CA ALA A 309 -41.46 -32.22 68.58
C ALA A 309 -42.68 -31.45 69.17
N THR A 310 -42.52 -30.77 70.31
CA THR A 310 -43.59 -29.96 70.93
C THR A 310 -43.94 -28.72 70.11
N ARG A 311 -42.94 -28.01 69.58
CA ARG A 311 -43.14 -26.81 68.75
C ARG A 311 -43.77 -27.18 67.41
N ILE A 312 -43.42 -28.34 66.85
CA ILE A 312 -44.05 -28.90 65.65
C ILE A 312 -45.54 -29.18 65.91
N ALA A 313 -45.89 -29.79 67.04
CA ALA A 313 -47.29 -30.09 67.38
C ALA A 313 -48.14 -28.82 67.64
N GLU A 314 -47.59 -27.83 68.34
CA GLU A 314 -48.26 -26.53 68.57
C GLU A 314 -48.53 -25.79 67.24
N LEU A 315 -47.56 -25.83 66.32
CA LEU A 315 -47.69 -25.24 65.00
C LEU A 315 -48.75 -25.98 64.15
N GLU A 316 -48.83 -27.32 64.24
CA GLU A 316 -49.86 -28.14 63.59
C GLU A 316 -51.29 -27.84 64.09
N GLU A 317 -51.45 -27.54 65.39
CA GLU A 317 -52.73 -27.15 65.98
C GLU A 317 -53.16 -25.73 65.55
N CYS A 318 -52.22 -24.79 65.52
CA CYS A 318 -52.44 -23.42 65.01
C CYS A 318 -52.85 -23.42 63.53
N MET A 319 -52.20 -24.24 62.71
CA MET A 319 -52.60 -24.45 61.31
C MET A 319 -54.04 -24.95 61.19
N SER A 320 -54.48 -25.84 62.08
CA SER A 320 -55.84 -26.39 62.09
C SER A 320 -56.91 -25.40 62.60
N ALA A 321 -56.55 -24.44 63.45
CA ALA A 321 -57.46 -23.40 63.97
C ALA A 321 -57.65 -22.24 62.97
N LEU A 322 -56.62 -21.92 62.22
CA LEU A 322 -56.66 -20.89 61.17
C LEU A 322 -57.67 -21.25 60.08
N VAL A 323 -57.65 -22.51 59.65
CA VAL A 323 -58.59 -23.07 58.67
C VAL A 323 -60.06 -22.93 59.13
N ARG A 324 -60.34 -23.03 60.43
CA ARG A 324 -61.70 -22.84 60.99
C ARG A 324 -62.17 -21.39 61.05
N ASN A 325 -61.28 -20.44 61.35
CA ASN A 325 -61.66 -19.02 61.49
C ASN A 325 -61.96 -18.32 60.16
N LEU A 326 -61.29 -18.73 59.08
CA LEU A 326 -61.55 -18.25 57.72
C LEU A 326 -63.01 -18.48 57.28
N VAL A 327 -63.68 -19.50 57.85
CA VAL A 327 -65.07 -19.83 57.56
C VAL A 327 -66.07 -18.85 58.23
N ILE A 328 -65.74 -18.23 59.38
CA ILE A 328 -66.68 -17.45 60.22
C ILE A 328 -66.84 -15.98 59.77
N CYS A 329 -65.73 -15.32 59.41
CA CYS A 329 -65.71 -13.88 59.08
C CYS A 329 -66.56 -13.50 57.85
N LYS A 330 -66.94 -14.44 57.00
CA LYS A 330 -67.74 -14.19 55.80
C LYS A 330 -69.24 -13.90 56.08
N SER A 331 -69.71 -13.94 57.34
CA SER A 331 -71.17 -14.04 57.65
C SER A 331 -71.94 -12.82 58.23
N THR A 332 -71.33 -11.82 58.93
CA THR A 332 -72.10 -10.78 59.69
C THR A 332 -72.17 -9.37 59.05
N LEU A 333 -71.13 -8.89 58.36
CA LEU A 333 -71.12 -7.56 57.72
C LEU A 333 -71.91 -7.51 56.40
N GLY A 334 -72.15 -8.66 55.76
CA GLY A 334 -72.86 -8.78 54.49
C GLY A 334 -74.38 -8.55 54.56
N ARG A 335 -74.93 -8.07 55.69
CA ARG A 335 -76.39 -7.85 55.87
C ARG A 335 -76.85 -6.39 55.90
N VAL A 336 -75.95 -5.40 56.06
CA VAL A 336 -76.32 -3.96 56.09
C VAL A 336 -75.77 -3.22 54.89
N ILE A 337 -74.52 -3.51 54.51
CA ILE A 337 -73.95 -3.06 53.24
C ILE A 337 -73.94 -4.30 52.36
N VAL A 338 -74.86 -4.34 51.39
CA VAL A 338 -75.03 -5.50 50.50
C VAL A 338 -73.88 -5.57 49.49
N ASP A 339 -73.24 -4.43 49.24
CA ASP A 339 -72.06 -4.31 48.40
C ASP A 339 -70.81 -4.24 49.27
N GLU A 340 -69.78 -5.04 48.97
CA GLU A 340 -68.53 -5.10 49.75
C GLU A 340 -67.65 -3.84 49.56
N ARG A 341 -68.15 -2.84 48.82
CA ARG A 341 -67.43 -1.64 48.37
C ARG A 341 -68.35 -0.42 48.37
N ILE A 342 -67.75 0.75 48.58
CA ILE A 342 -68.39 2.05 48.36
C ILE A 342 -67.55 2.80 47.32
N GLY A 343 -68.16 3.04 46.15
CA GLY A 343 -67.43 3.53 44.97
C GLY A 343 -66.33 2.55 44.53
N LEU A 344 -65.08 3.02 44.43
CA LEU A 344 -63.91 2.20 44.12
C LEU A 344 -63.16 1.68 45.37
N VAL A 345 -63.65 1.98 46.58
CA VAL A 345 -62.95 1.67 47.85
C VAL A 345 -63.65 0.52 48.56
N PRO A 346 -62.96 -0.62 48.77
CA PRO A 346 -63.47 -1.69 49.62
C PRO A 346 -63.69 -1.25 51.07
N LEU A 347 -64.78 -1.71 51.68
CA LEU A 347 -65.19 -1.29 53.01
C LEU A 347 -64.13 -1.57 54.08
N TYR A 348 -63.37 -2.65 53.95
CA TYR A 348 -62.34 -3.06 54.91
C TYR A 348 -61.15 -2.08 55.01
N LEU A 349 -60.96 -1.20 54.03
CA LEU A 349 -59.87 -0.19 54.03
C LEU A 349 -60.23 1.07 54.80
N LEU A 350 -61.52 1.28 54.98
CA LEU A 350 -62.01 2.41 55.72
C LEU A 350 -61.84 2.09 57.21
N PRO A 351 -61.48 3.06 58.05
CA PRO A 351 -61.34 2.88 59.49
C PRO A 351 -62.71 2.74 60.17
N LEU A 352 -63.53 1.78 59.71
CA LEU A 352 -64.93 1.62 60.11
C LEU A 352 -65.08 1.34 61.61
N GLY A 353 -64.14 0.60 62.20
CA GLY A 353 -64.13 0.29 63.63
C GLY A 353 -63.62 1.42 64.52
N GLU A 354 -62.91 2.40 63.97
CA GLU A 354 -62.28 3.50 64.71
C GLU A 354 -63.07 4.82 64.57
N ASP A 355 -63.94 4.91 63.56
CA ASP A 355 -64.81 6.07 63.39
C ASP A 355 -65.86 6.12 64.52
N SER A 356 -65.65 7.08 65.44
CA SER A 356 -66.50 7.27 66.62
C SER A 356 -67.95 7.61 66.25
N VAL A 357 -68.16 8.22 65.07
CA VAL A 357 -69.48 8.55 64.54
C VAL A 357 -70.17 7.30 64.01
N LEU A 358 -69.48 6.45 63.23
CA LEU A 358 -70.01 5.19 62.71
C LEU A 358 -70.33 4.18 63.83
N SER A 359 -69.47 4.09 64.83
CA SER A 359 -69.66 3.23 66.02
C SER A 359 -70.87 3.65 66.85
N SER A 360 -71.09 4.97 66.98
CA SER A 360 -72.29 5.53 67.62
C SER A 360 -73.56 5.21 66.83
N LEU A 361 -73.52 5.32 65.50
CA LEU A 361 -74.66 5.04 64.62
C LEU A 361 -75.02 3.54 64.55
N THR A 362 -74.03 2.64 64.49
CA THR A 362 -74.23 1.18 64.51
C THR A 362 -74.75 0.69 65.86
N SER A 363 -74.24 1.23 66.98
CA SER A 363 -74.80 0.96 68.31
C SER A 363 -76.24 1.46 68.45
N LYS A 364 -76.55 2.61 67.84
CA LYS A 364 -77.91 3.17 67.79
C LYS A 364 -78.85 2.31 66.94
N LEU A 365 -78.36 1.73 65.84
CA LEU A 365 -79.09 0.77 65.00
C LEU A 365 -79.42 -0.53 65.75
N GLU A 366 -78.47 -1.07 66.52
CA GLU A 366 -78.70 -2.29 67.32
C GLU A 366 -79.63 -2.05 68.51
N SER A 367 -79.51 -0.92 69.21
CA SER A 367 -80.43 -0.57 70.30
C SER A 367 -81.88 -0.37 69.82
N MET A 368 -82.09 0.20 68.63
CA MET A 368 -83.43 0.32 68.03
C MET A 368 -84.00 -1.03 67.60
N ARG A 369 -83.15 -1.97 67.17
CA ARG A 369 -83.56 -3.35 66.86
C ARG A 369 -83.92 -4.15 68.12
N CYS A 370 -83.20 -3.96 69.22
CA CYS A 370 -83.50 -4.58 70.50
C CYS A 370 -84.75 -4.00 71.19
N GLY A 371 -85.16 -2.76 70.85
CA GLY A 371 -86.35 -2.09 71.36
C GLY A 371 -87.68 -2.44 70.68
N GLY A 372 -87.69 -3.39 69.73
CA GLY A 372 -88.91 -3.87 69.05
C GLY A 372 -89.39 -3.04 67.86
N CYS A 373 -88.55 -2.15 67.31
CA CYS A 373 -88.89 -1.41 66.09
C CYS A 373 -88.89 -2.34 64.85
N LEU A 374 -89.88 -2.15 63.97
CA LEU A 374 -89.95 -2.89 62.71
C LEU A 374 -88.75 -2.54 61.79
N PRO A 375 -88.20 -3.52 61.04
CA PRO A 375 -87.00 -3.35 60.22
C PRO A 375 -87.03 -2.19 59.21
N ASP A 376 -88.23 -1.80 58.74
CA ASP A 376 -88.45 -0.74 57.73
C ASP A 376 -88.99 0.58 58.30
N SER A 377 -88.91 0.80 59.62
CA SER A 377 -89.33 2.09 60.18
C SER A 377 -88.47 3.23 59.62
N VAL A 378 -89.08 4.40 59.40
CA VAL A 378 -88.39 5.59 58.86
C VAL A 378 -87.13 5.92 59.69
N ALA A 379 -87.19 5.77 61.01
CA ALA A 379 -86.06 6.02 61.90
C ALA A 379 -84.89 5.02 61.74
N VAL A 380 -85.17 3.75 61.39
CA VAL A 380 -84.12 2.73 61.14
C VAL A 380 -83.42 2.99 59.80
N ARG A 381 -84.20 3.33 58.76
CA ARG A 381 -83.68 3.67 57.43
C ARG A 381 -82.86 4.96 57.46
N ASP A 382 -83.29 5.98 58.19
CA ASP A 382 -82.52 7.22 58.37
C ASP A 382 -81.15 6.97 59.02
N ILE A 383 -81.07 6.08 60.01
CA ILE A 383 -79.79 5.71 60.62
C ILE A 383 -78.96 4.83 59.68
N GLN A 384 -79.56 3.93 58.90
CA GLN A 384 -78.86 3.17 57.87
C GLN A 384 -78.28 4.08 56.76
N GLU A 385 -79.03 5.09 56.31
CA GLU A 385 -78.54 6.09 55.34
C GLU A 385 -77.44 6.98 55.95
N GLN A 386 -77.54 7.37 57.22
CA GLN A 386 -76.46 8.10 57.91
C GLN A 386 -75.18 7.26 58.05
N ILE A 387 -75.31 5.95 58.29
CA ILE A 387 -74.18 5.01 58.29
C ILE A 387 -73.55 4.99 56.89
N ILE A 388 -74.35 4.79 55.83
CA ILE A 388 -73.85 4.76 54.44
C ILE A 388 -73.14 6.08 54.08
N CYS A 389 -73.76 7.24 54.34
CA CYS A 389 -73.20 8.53 53.99
C CYS A 389 -71.91 8.86 54.77
N ARG A 390 -71.80 8.43 56.03
CA ARG A 390 -70.55 8.57 56.80
C ARG A 390 -69.44 7.70 56.20
N VAL A 391 -69.76 6.49 55.74
CA VAL A 391 -68.79 5.60 55.08
C VAL A 391 -68.34 6.16 53.73
N GLU A 392 -69.25 6.75 52.94
CA GLU A 392 -68.91 7.47 51.68
C GLU A 392 -67.93 8.62 51.93
N LYS A 393 -68.16 9.43 52.97
CA LYS A 393 -67.26 10.54 53.35
C LYS A 393 -65.85 10.06 53.70
N LEU A 394 -65.75 8.92 54.39
CA LEU A 394 -64.47 8.31 54.75
C LEU A 394 -63.76 7.74 53.51
N ALA A 395 -64.51 7.27 52.52
CA ALA A 395 -63.96 6.79 51.26
C ALA A 395 -63.36 7.92 50.40
N GLU A 396 -63.99 9.09 50.35
CA GLU A 396 -63.46 10.26 49.65
C GLU A 396 -62.10 10.70 50.22
N VAL A 397 -62.01 10.87 51.55
CA VAL A 397 -60.77 11.27 52.22
C VAL A 397 -59.65 10.23 52.03
N TYR A 398 -60.00 8.95 52.02
CA TYR A 398 -59.02 7.89 51.76
C TYR A 398 -58.43 7.98 50.34
N LEU A 399 -59.26 8.27 49.33
CA LEU A 399 -58.80 8.38 47.93
C LEU A 399 -57.87 9.58 47.69
N GLU A 400 -58.11 10.71 48.36
CA GLU A 400 -57.27 11.91 48.21
C GLU A 400 -55.84 11.69 48.72
N HIS A 401 -55.67 10.92 49.80
CA HIS A 401 -54.39 10.70 50.46
C HIS A 401 -53.76 9.33 50.16
N GLU A 402 -54.36 8.54 49.26
CA GLU A 402 -53.93 7.16 49.02
C GLU A 402 -52.49 7.06 48.49
N LEU A 403 -52.10 8.02 47.64
CA LEU A 403 -50.87 8.00 46.85
C LEU A 403 -49.84 9.07 47.28
N ASP A 404 -50.00 9.69 48.44
CA ASP A 404 -49.12 10.76 48.94
C ASP A 404 -47.66 10.30 49.17
N PHE A 405 -47.43 8.99 49.24
CA PHE A 405 -46.10 8.40 49.42
C PHE A 405 -45.26 8.35 48.13
N LEU A 406 -45.83 8.71 46.97
CA LEU A 406 -45.12 8.70 45.70
C LEU A 406 -44.15 9.88 45.60
N GLU A 407 -42.89 9.59 45.30
CA GLU A 407 -41.82 10.57 45.21
C GLU A 407 -41.73 11.20 43.80
N THR A 408 -41.36 12.48 43.76
CA THR A 408 -40.93 13.15 42.53
C THR A 408 -39.53 12.67 42.14
N VAL A 409 -39.38 12.11 40.94
CA VAL A 409 -38.11 11.52 40.45
C VAL A 409 -37.59 12.35 39.28
N ASP A 410 -36.29 12.68 39.30
CA ASP A 410 -35.59 13.39 38.21
C ASP A 410 -36.26 14.69 37.72
N GLY A 411 -36.95 15.37 38.65
CA GLY A 411 -37.63 16.65 38.41
C GLY A 411 -38.96 16.55 37.68
N ILE A 412 -39.49 15.34 37.44
CA ILE A 412 -40.82 15.09 36.85
C ILE A 412 -41.83 14.93 37.99
N SER A 413 -42.87 15.77 38.00
CA SER A 413 -43.94 15.68 39.00
C SER A 413 -44.77 14.41 38.77
N VAL A 414 -45.17 13.72 39.83
CA VAL A 414 -46.03 12.52 39.77
C VAL A 414 -47.34 12.79 39.02
N SER A 415 -47.84 14.03 39.07
CA SER A 415 -49.03 14.48 38.34
C SER A 415 -48.87 14.53 36.81
N GLN A 416 -47.65 14.52 36.30
CA GLN A 416 -47.34 14.51 34.85
C GLN A 416 -47.26 13.10 34.27
N ILE A 417 -47.32 12.07 35.13
CA ILE A 417 -47.22 10.67 34.75
C ILE A 417 -48.63 10.08 34.69
N ALA A 418 -49.00 9.47 33.56
CA ALA A 418 -50.32 8.86 33.35
C ALA A 418 -50.44 7.51 34.07
N LEU A 419 -50.39 7.54 35.41
CA LEU A 419 -50.41 6.34 36.26
C LEU A 419 -51.67 5.47 36.09
N SER A 420 -52.78 6.07 35.64
CA SER A 420 -54.04 5.38 35.36
C SER A 420 -53.98 4.42 34.18
N ASP A 421 -53.02 4.62 33.28
CA ASP A 421 -52.92 3.86 32.02
C ASP A 421 -52.01 2.63 32.17
N ASP A 422 -51.13 2.64 33.18
CA ASP A 422 -50.24 1.52 33.47
C ASP A 422 -50.98 0.43 34.25
N LYS A 423 -51.18 -0.72 33.59
CA LYS A 423 -51.93 -1.84 34.15
C LYS A 423 -51.26 -2.41 35.40
N VAL A 424 -49.93 -2.44 35.45
CA VAL A 424 -49.16 -2.99 36.56
C VAL A 424 -49.25 -2.07 37.77
N PHE A 425 -49.15 -0.76 37.56
CA PHE A 425 -49.36 0.23 38.61
C PHE A 425 -50.78 0.15 39.17
N CYS A 426 -51.80 0.02 38.30
CA CYS A 426 -53.18 -0.16 38.72
C CYS A 426 -53.40 -1.49 39.49
N GLU A 427 -52.70 -2.56 39.11
CA GLU A 427 -52.70 -3.84 39.84
C GLU A 427 -52.00 -3.72 41.19
N MET A 428 -50.85 -3.05 41.25
CA MET A 428 -50.15 -2.76 42.50
C MET A 428 -50.96 -1.86 43.43
N GLN A 429 -51.65 -0.86 42.91
CA GLN A 429 -52.57 -0.02 43.69
C GLN A 429 -53.72 -0.87 44.26
N ARG A 430 -54.25 -1.84 43.49
CA ARG A 430 -55.21 -2.83 44.01
C ARG A 430 -54.59 -3.76 45.06
N SER A 431 -53.35 -4.19 44.89
CA SER A 431 -52.62 -5.02 45.85
C SER A 431 -52.26 -4.26 47.13
N LEU A 432 -51.88 -2.98 47.04
CA LEU A 432 -51.68 -2.09 48.19
C LEU A 432 -52.97 -1.96 49.00
N ARG A 433 -54.09 -1.73 48.29
CA ARG A 433 -55.44 -1.80 48.85
C ARG A 433 -55.77 -3.18 49.43
N GLN A 434 -55.17 -4.29 49.02
CA GLN A 434 -55.37 -5.60 49.67
C GLN A 434 -54.47 -5.80 50.89
N LEU A 435 -53.21 -5.36 50.84
CA LEU A 435 -52.27 -5.47 51.96
C LEU A 435 -52.68 -4.58 53.13
N ARG A 436 -53.25 -3.41 52.85
CA ARG A 436 -53.84 -2.51 53.87
C ARG A 436 -55.06 -3.11 54.61
N LYS A 437 -55.51 -4.33 54.28
CA LYS A 437 -56.41 -5.15 55.13
C LYS A 437 -55.86 -5.43 56.52
N SER A 438 -54.53 -5.51 56.66
CA SER A 438 -53.86 -5.83 57.93
C SER A 438 -52.55 -5.04 58.05
N PRO A 439 -52.63 -3.71 58.24
CA PRO A 439 -51.50 -2.80 58.04
C PRO A 439 -50.34 -3.00 59.01
N VAL A 440 -50.60 -3.52 60.21
CA VAL A 440 -49.55 -3.80 61.21
C VAL A 440 -48.75 -5.06 60.85
N ARG A 441 -49.42 -6.14 60.38
CA ARG A 441 -48.75 -7.38 59.96
C ARG A 441 -48.03 -7.20 58.62
N ASN A 442 -48.66 -6.45 57.72
CA ASN A 442 -48.15 -6.22 56.38
C ASN A 442 -47.31 -4.95 56.31
N ALA A 443 -46.84 -4.40 57.44
CA ALA A 443 -46.10 -3.13 57.46
C ALA A 443 -44.83 -3.17 56.59
N GLU A 444 -44.18 -4.33 56.48
CA GLU A 444 -43.06 -4.54 55.57
C GLU A 444 -43.52 -4.69 54.13
N ALA A 445 -44.48 -5.58 53.85
CA ALA A 445 -45.03 -5.75 52.50
C ALA A 445 -45.70 -4.49 51.92
N ILE A 446 -46.29 -3.63 52.76
CA ILE A 446 -46.81 -2.32 52.38
C ILE A 446 -45.66 -1.39 52.01
N ARG A 447 -44.60 -1.31 52.81
CA ARG A 447 -43.39 -0.54 52.45
C ARG A 447 -42.75 -1.07 51.16
N ASP A 448 -42.75 -2.39 50.96
CA ASP A 448 -42.19 -3.02 49.77
C ASP A 448 -43.03 -2.73 48.53
N ILE A 449 -44.37 -2.79 48.63
CA ILE A 449 -45.26 -2.37 47.54
C ILE A 449 -45.16 -0.85 47.31
N GLU A 450 -45.10 -0.02 48.34
CA GLU A 450 -44.94 1.43 48.20
C GLU A 450 -43.57 1.78 47.56
N TYR A 451 -42.52 1.03 47.90
CA TYR A 451 -41.21 1.11 47.25
C TYR A 451 -41.26 0.62 45.80
N ALA A 452 -41.96 -0.49 45.53
CA ALA A 452 -42.14 -1.04 44.19
C ALA A 452 -42.97 -0.11 43.30
N MET A 453 -44.02 0.51 43.83
CA MET A 453 -44.82 1.53 43.15
C MET A 453 -43.97 2.77 42.86
N ASN A 454 -43.12 3.21 43.79
CA ASN A 454 -42.12 4.24 43.52
C ASN A 454 -41.11 3.83 42.44
N ASN A 455 -40.73 2.54 42.37
CA ASN A 455 -39.89 2.04 41.28
C ASN A 455 -40.61 2.02 39.93
N ILE A 456 -41.91 1.72 39.88
CA ILE A 456 -42.72 1.87 38.67
C ILE A 456 -42.81 3.35 38.29
N VAL A 457 -43.00 4.27 39.24
CA VAL A 457 -42.95 5.71 38.96
C VAL A 457 -41.57 6.11 38.41
N ARG A 458 -40.47 5.59 38.96
CA ARG A 458 -39.11 5.79 38.40
C ARG A 458 -38.97 5.19 37.00
N GLU A 459 -39.53 4.03 36.73
CA GLU A 459 -39.48 3.35 35.44
C GLU A 459 -40.34 4.07 34.39
N LEU A 460 -41.56 4.48 34.72
CA LEU A 460 -42.44 5.27 33.86
C LEU A 460 -41.85 6.67 33.63
N SER A 461 -41.25 7.29 34.64
CA SER A 461 -40.47 8.53 34.49
C SER A 461 -39.30 8.31 33.53
N SER A 462 -38.57 7.20 33.66
CA SER A 462 -37.45 6.85 32.79
C SER A 462 -37.90 6.54 31.36
N LYS A 463 -39.04 5.88 31.16
CA LYS A 463 -39.65 5.64 29.83
C LYS A 463 -40.10 6.94 29.19
N LEU A 464 -40.74 7.82 29.94
CA LEU A 464 -41.15 9.15 29.48
C LEU A 464 -39.93 10.01 29.13
N LEU A 465 -38.83 9.90 29.90
CA LEU A 465 -37.53 10.48 29.55
C LEU A 465 -36.95 9.86 28.26
N LEU A 466 -37.04 8.54 28.09
CA LEU A 466 -36.54 7.84 26.89
C LEU A 466 -37.31 8.24 25.63
N GLU A 467 -38.63 8.37 25.72
CA GLU A 467 -39.49 8.84 24.62
C GLU A 467 -39.20 10.31 24.27
N ASP A 468 -38.92 11.15 25.26
CA ASP A 468 -38.57 12.57 25.06
C ASP A 468 -37.13 12.76 24.54
N CYS A 469 -36.28 11.72 24.60
CA CYS A 469 -34.92 11.69 24.06
C CYS A 469 -34.82 11.27 22.58
N SER A 470 -35.95 11.15 21.87
CA SER A 470 -35.99 10.80 20.44
C SER A 470 -35.24 11.78 19.51
N TYR A 471 -34.91 12.98 19.97
CA TYR A 471 -34.07 13.95 19.26
C TYR A 471 -32.57 13.57 19.24
N LEU A 472 -32.14 12.59 20.05
CA LEU A 472 -30.76 12.10 20.06
C LEU A 472 -30.51 11.12 18.91
N ASN A 473 -29.33 11.22 18.30
CA ASN A 473 -28.81 10.24 17.36
C ASN A 473 -28.73 8.88 18.06
N GLN A 474 -29.40 7.87 17.53
CA GLN A 474 -29.53 6.55 18.18
C GLN A 474 -28.23 5.74 18.19
N CYS A 475 -27.29 6.04 17.29
CA CYS A 475 -26.01 5.33 17.16
C CYS A 475 -24.85 6.31 16.81
N PRO A 476 -24.47 7.25 17.69
CA PRO A 476 -23.34 8.15 17.43
C PRO A 476 -22.05 7.34 17.24
N HIS A 477 -21.34 7.57 16.13
CA HIS A 477 -20.17 6.78 15.70
C HIS A 477 -20.39 5.25 15.67
N GLY A 478 -21.64 4.80 15.49
CA GLY A 478 -21.99 3.36 15.48
C GLY A 478 -22.12 2.71 16.86
N VAL A 479 -21.99 3.49 17.94
CA VAL A 479 -22.19 3.02 19.32
C VAL A 479 -23.66 3.24 19.70
N PRO A 480 -24.43 2.20 20.08
CA PRO A 480 -25.81 2.37 20.54
C PRO A 480 -25.90 3.33 21.74
N LEU A 481 -26.88 4.24 21.78
CA LEU A 481 -27.06 5.17 22.91
C LEU A 481 -27.15 4.46 24.28
N ALA A 482 -27.71 3.25 24.32
CA ALA A 482 -27.83 2.43 25.53
C ALA A 482 -26.47 2.00 26.12
N ASP A 483 -25.41 1.99 25.30
CA ASP A 483 -24.05 1.65 25.72
C ASP A 483 -23.27 2.89 26.20
N LEU A 484 -23.79 4.10 25.99
CA LEU A 484 -23.10 5.35 26.35
C LEU A 484 -23.41 5.79 27.79
N PRO A 485 -22.42 6.33 28.51
CA PRO A 485 -22.62 6.92 29.84
C PRO A 485 -23.25 8.33 29.74
N LEU A 486 -24.48 8.39 29.22
CA LEU A 486 -25.25 9.63 29.08
C LEU A 486 -25.65 10.24 30.41
N ASP A 487 -25.68 9.43 31.48
CA ASP A 487 -26.11 9.83 32.82
C ASP A 487 -25.04 10.64 33.58
N ASN A 488 -24.62 11.77 33.01
CA ASN A 488 -23.69 12.70 33.62
C ASN A 488 -24.38 14.03 33.94
N ARG A 489 -23.82 14.75 34.92
CA ARG A 489 -24.39 16.01 35.43
C ARG A 489 -24.64 17.04 34.32
N LEU A 490 -23.73 17.14 33.35
CA LEU A 490 -23.82 18.10 32.25
C LEU A 490 -25.03 17.80 31.35
N PHE A 491 -25.25 16.53 31.01
CA PHE A 491 -26.38 16.08 30.20
C PHE A 491 -27.71 16.36 30.90
N ARG A 492 -27.81 16.02 32.20
CA ARG A 492 -29.01 16.30 33.02
C ARG A 492 -29.35 17.79 33.08
N GLU A 493 -28.35 18.66 33.28
CA GLU A 493 -28.56 20.12 33.37
C GLU A 493 -29.06 20.74 32.05
N ILE A 494 -28.58 20.25 30.91
CA ILE A 494 -29.00 20.73 29.59
C ILE A 494 -30.39 20.19 29.23
N GLU A 495 -30.67 18.93 29.53
CA GLU A 495 -31.98 18.30 29.28
C GLU A 495 -33.10 18.95 30.11
N LEU A 496 -32.83 19.26 31.38
CA LEU A 496 -33.79 20.00 32.22
C LEU A 496 -34.10 21.40 31.68
N LYS A 497 -33.11 22.09 31.07
CA LYS A 497 -33.34 23.39 30.42
C LYS A 497 -34.17 23.25 29.15
N ARG A 498 -33.93 22.21 28.35
CA ARG A 498 -34.72 21.89 27.16
C ARG A 498 -36.18 21.65 27.53
N ARG A 499 -36.44 20.81 28.53
CA ARG A 499 -37.81 20.49 28.99
C ARG A 499 -38.57 21.73 29.48
N ARG A 500 -37.95 22.57 30.32
CA ARG A 500 -38.58 23.84 30.76
C ARG A 500 -38.99 24.74 29.60
N LEU A 501 -38.14 24.87 28.58
CA LEU A 501 -38.45 25.67 27.39
C LEU A 501 -39.56 25.07 26.53
N LYS A 502 -39.69 23.73 26.53
CA LYS A 502 -40.75 22.98 25.84
C LYS A 502 -42.09 23.09 26.55
N GLU A 503 -42.09 23.08 27.89
CA GLU A 503 -43.27 23.27 28.75
C GLU A 503 -43.81 24.71 28.71
N ASP A 504 -42.94 25.73 28.66
CA ASP A 504 -43.36 27.14 28.60
C ASP A 504 -44.13 27.49 27.30
N ASP A 505 -43.51 27.28 26.14
CA ASP A 505 -44.11 27.50 24.80
C ASP A 505 -43.19 26.89 23.71
N SER A 506 -43.54 25.71 23.21
CA SER A 506 -42.68 24.98 22.26
C SER A 506 -42.52 25.67 20.89
N LEU A 507 -43.50 26.47 20.46
CA LEU A 507 -43.45 27.15 19.16
C LEU A 507 -42.56 28.40 19.22
N LYS A 508 -42.67 29.17 20.31
CA LYS A 508 -41.85 30.38 20.52
C LYS A 508 -40.40 30.06 20.87
N ASN A 509 -40.14 28.95 21.57
CA ASN A 509 -38.80 28.55 22.00
C ASN A 509 -38.12 27.56 21.04
N ALA A 510 -38.72 27.25 19.89
CA ALA A 510 -38.26 26.21 18.96
C ALA A 510 -36.77 26.31 18.57
N THR A 511 -36.24 27.51 18.33
CA THR A 511 -34.82 27.71 18.02
C THR A 511 -33.90 27.38 19.19
N ARG A 512 -34.26 27.81 20.41
CA ARG A 512 -33.48 27.51 21.62
C ARG A 512 -33.54 26.03 21.99
N ILE A 513 -34.66 25.37 21.76
CA ILE A 513 -34.82 23.93 21.95
C ILE A 513 -33.87 23.18 21.01
N ARG A 514 -33.86 23.52 19.70
CA ARG A 514 -32.93 22.92 18.72
C ARG A 514 -31.47 23.13 19.08
N GLU A 515 -31.09 24.31 19.56
CA GLU A 515 -29.70 24.58 20.01
C GLU A 515 -29.29 23.71 21.20
N LEU A 516 -30.20 23.42 22.13
CA LEU A 516 -29.93 22.51 23.25
C LEU A 516 -29.90 21.05 22.80
N GLU A 517 -30.78 20.64 21.88
CA GLU A 517 -30.79 19.31 21.27
C GLU A 517 -29.50 19.03 20.48
N MET A 518 -28.96 20.02 19.75
CA MET A 518 -27.65 19.92 19.11
C MET A 518 -26.53 19.72 20.12
N LYS A 519 -26.51 20.50 21.22
CA LYS A 519 -25.48 20.35 22.28
C LYS A 519 -25.52 18.99 22.96
N LEU A 520 -26.70 18.41 23.12
CA LEU A 520 -26.91 17.08 23.69
C LEU A 520 -26.42 15.99 22.72
N ASN A 521 -26.67 16.13 21.41
CA ASN A 521 -26.12 15.26 20.37
C ASN A 521 -24.58 15.34 20.29
N ASP A 522 -24.01 16.55 20.25
CA ASP A 522 -22.55 16.75 20.26
C ASP A 522 -21.89 16.11 21.50
N HIS A 523 -22.59 16.11 22.64
CA HIS A 523 -22.12 15.48 23.86
C HIS A 523 -22.13 13.95 23.75
N ALA A 524 -23.21 13.37 23.20
CA ALA A 524 -23.28 11.94 22.92
C ALA A 524 -22.19 11.48 21.92
N GLU A 525 -21.92 12.28 20.88
CA GLU A 525 -20.84 12.01 19.91
C GLU A 525 -19.46 12.02 20.57
N ARG A 526 -19.16 12.99 21.44
CA ARG A 526 -17.89 13.03 22.17
C ARG A 526 -17.70 11.84 23.11
N LEU A 527 -18.76 11.43 23.81
CA LEU A 527 -18.72 10.25 24.68
C LEU A 527 -18.48 8.97 23.88
N ALA A 528 -19.14 8.82 22.73
CA ALA A 528 -18.93 7.68 21.84
C ALA A 528 -17.50 7.63 21.31
N ALA A 529 -16.92 8.76 20.89
CA ALA A 529 -15.55 8.83 20.42
C ALA A 529 -14.52 8.45 21.52
N LEU A 530 -14.73 8.95 22.74
CA LEU A 530 -13.85 8.65 23.87
C LEU A 530 -13.94 7.17 24.26
N MET A 531 -15.15 6.62 24.34
CA MET A 531 -15.39 5.20 24.60
C MET A 531 -14.72 4.31 23.54
N LEU A 532 -14.89 4.61 22.25
CA LEU A 532 -14.23 3.86 21.17
C LEU A 532 -12.70 3.93 21.26
N SER A 533 -12.14 5.08 21.66
CA SER A 533 -10.69 5.22 21.81
C SER A 533 -10.12 4.34 22.94
N GLU A 534 -10.85 4.21 24.05
CA GLU A 534 -10.49 3.31 25.15
C GLU A 534 -10.72 1.84 24.78
N GLU A 535 -11.84 1.52 24.14
CA GLU A 535 -12.17 0.15 23.74
C GLU A 535 -11.25 -0.41 22.68
N ARG A 536 -10.76 0.43 21.76
CA ARG A 536 -9.83 0.04 20.68
C ARG A 536 -8.35 0.15 21.07
N ALA A 537 -8.03 0.50 22.31
CA ALA A 537 -6.66 0.71 22.77
C ALA A 537 -5.75 -0.53 22.68
N PHE A 538 -6.34 -1.74 22.62
CA PHE A 538 -5.60 -3.00 22.46
C PHE A 538 -5.18 -3.29 21.00
N LEU A 539 -5.72 -2.54 20.04
CA LEU A 539 -5.33 -2.63 18.63
C LEU A 539 -4.08 -1.78 18.41
N GLU A 540 -3.24 -2.21 17.46
CA GLU A 540 -2.07 -1.43 17.08
C GLU A 540 -2.52 -0.08 16.48
N PRO A 541 -2.01 1.06 16.95
CA PRO A 541 -2.42 2.38 16.46
C PRO A 541 -2.28 2.55 14.94
N CYS A 542 -1.30 1.85 14.36
CA CYS A 542 -1.05 1.76 12.93
C CYS A 542 -0.83 0.30 12.54
N SER A 543 -1.81 -0.32 11.87
CA SER A 543 -1.67 -1.67 11.32
C SER A 543 -1.03 -1.60 9.93
N HIS A 544 0.12 -2.25 9.73
CA HIS A 544 0.91 -2.21 8.49
C HIS A 544 1.18 -0.78 7.94
N GLY A 545 1.32 0.20 8.85
CA GLY A 545 1.55 1.60 8.51
C GLY A 545 0.28 2.41 8.17
N LEU A 546 -0.91 1.81 8.21
CA LEU A 546 -2.20 2.51 8.08
C LEU A 546 -2.78 2.82 9.47
N PRO A 547 -3.06 4.10 9.80
CA PRO A 547 -3.73 4.46 11.05
C PRO A 547 -5.12 3.82 11.15
N LEU A 548 -5.53 3.39 12.35
CA LEU A 548 -6.86 2.79 12.59
C LEU A 548 -8.02 3.69 12.11
N SER A 549 -7.84 5.01 12.11
CA SER A 549 -8.82 5.97 11.60
C SER A 549 -9.11 5.85 10.09
N ARG A 550 -8.19 5.26 9.31
CA ARG A 550 -8.34 5.05 7.86
C ARG A 550 -9.04 3.75 7.48
N LEU A 551 -9.13 2.81 8.42
CA LEU A 551 -9.71 1.49 8.15
C LEU A 551 -11.24 1.48 8.20
N GLN A 552 -11.88 2.64 8.43
CA GLN A 552 -13.35 2.83 8.48
C GLN A 552 -14.06 1.75 9.30
N LEU A 553 -13.45 1.30 10.40
CA LEU A 553 -13.93 0.19 11.24
C LEU A 553 -15.36 0.42 11.80
N GLY A 554 -15.83 1.66 11.82
CA GLY A 554 -17.19 2.02 12.23
C GLY A 554 -18.28 1.72 11.19
N GLU A 555 -17.91 1.37 9.96
CA GLU A 555 -18.85 0.94 8.90
C GLU A 555 -18.76 -0.57 8.63
N ASP A 556 -17.71 -1.22 9.13
CA ASP A 556 -17.50 -2.66 8.96
C ASP A 556 -18.43 -3.46 9.88
N SER A 557 -19.50 -3.99 9.30
CA SER A 557 -20.51 -4.80 10.00
C SER A 557 -19.93 -6.00 10.77
N SER A 558 -18.86 -6.61 10.27
CA SER A 558 -18.21 -7.77 10.89
C SER A 558 -17.37 -7.35 12.09
N PHE A 559 -16.62 -6.25 11.95
CA PHE A 559 -15.84 -5.68 13.04
C PHE A 559 -16.74 -5.14 14.17
N LEU A 560 -17.83 -4.45 13.82
CA LEU A 560 -18.84 -3.96 14.77
C LEU A 560 -19.55 -5.10 15.53
N ALA A 561 -19.67 -6.29 14.92
CA ALA A 561 -20.24 -7.46 15.60
C ALA A 561 -19.27 -7.99 16.67
N MET A 562 -17.97 -8.06 16.34
CA MET A 562 -16.91 -8.44 17.29
C MET A 562 -16.79 -7.42 18.44
N GLU A 563 -16.89 -6.12 18.16
CA GLU A 563 -16.92 -5.08 19.21
C GLU A 563 -18.10 -5.25 20.18
N ARG A 564 -19.29 -5.56 19.66
CA ARG A 564 -20.50 -5.82 20.47
C ARG A 564 -20.34 -7.08 21.33
N GLU A 565 -19.79 -8.15 20.77
CA GLU A 565 -19.51 -9.38 21.52
C GLU A 565 -18.48 -9.13 22.63
N ARG A 566 -17.41 -8.38 22.34
CA ARG A 566 -16.41 -7.99 23.33
C ARG A 566 -17.00 -7.16 24.47
N ARG A 567 -17.84 -6.17 24.16
CA ARG A 567 -18.58 -5.38 25.17
C ARG A 567 -19.47 -6.25 26.04
N LYS A 568 -20.19 -7.20 25.45
CA LYS A 568 -21.04 -8.14 26.20
C LYS A 568 -20.21 -8.96 27.20
N LEU A 569 -19.09 -9.53 26.76
CA LEU A 569 -18.19 -10.32 27.61
C LEU A 569 -17.58 -9.51 28.76
N LEU A 570 -17.26 -8.22 28.51
CA LEU A 570 -16.76 -7.32 29.55
C LEU A 570 -17.85 -6.99 30.58
N ARG A 571 -19.10 -6.77 30.16
CA ARG A 571 -20.25 -6.52 31.06
C ARG A 571 -20.59 -7.71 31.95
N GLU A 572 -20.38 -8.93 31.47
CA GLU A 572 -20.59 -10.17 32.24
C GLU A 572 -19.50 -10.42 33.31
N GLY A 573 -18.65 -9.42 33.57
CA GLY A 573 -17.67 -9.39 34.64
C GLY A 573 -16.27 -9.84 34.24
N GLY A 574 -15.98 -9.93 32.93
CA GLY A 574 -14.64 -10.26 32.41
C GLY A 574 -14.11 -11.62 32.88
N LYS A 575 -15.01 -12.55 33.22
CA LYS A 575 -14.67 -13.85 33.80
C LYS A 575 -13.99 -14.79 32.80
N ASP A 576 -14.32 -14.67 31.52
CA ASP A 576 -13.72 -15.45 30.43
C ASP A 576 -12.63 -14.65 29.70
N LYS A 577 -11.51 -14.45 30.39
CA LYS A 577 -10.35 -13.69 29.86
C LYS A 577 -9.77 -14.31 28.58
N ASN A 578 -9.89 -15.63 28.44
CA ASN A 578 -9.38 -16.35 27.27
C ASN A 578 -10.23 -16.07 26.03
N ARG A 579 -11.57 -16.08 26.17
CA ARG A 579 -12.47 -15.69 25.07
C ARG A 579 -12.30 -14.24 24.65
N ILE A 580 -12.12 -13.33 25.62
CA ILE A 580 -11.81 -11.92 25.32
C ILE A 580 -10.49 -11.81 24.56
N ARG A 581 -9.42 -12.48 25.01
CA ARG A 581 -8.12 -12.45 24.34
C ARG A 581 -8.17 -13.01 22.91
N TYR A 582 -8.89 -14.13 22.72
CA TYR A 582 -9.11 -14.71 21.40
C TYR A 582 -9.89 -13.78 20.47
N LEU A 583 -10.96 -13.15 20.99
CA LEU A 583 -11.75 -12.19 20.22
C LEU A 583 -10.92 -10.95 19.87
N GLU A 584 -10.09 -10.45 20.79
CA GLU A 584 -9.14 -9.36 20.53
C GLU A 584 -8.09 -9.75 19.47
N GLU A 585 -7.65 -11.01 19.44
CA GLU A 585 -6.74 -11.52 18.41
C GLU A 585 -7.42 -11.61 17.04
N CYS A 586 -8.66 -12.11 16.98
CA CYS A 586 -9.48 -12.11 15.76
C CYS A 586 -9.72 -10.67 15.27
N MET A 587 -9.97 -9.73 16.17
CA MET A 587 -10.12 -8.32 15.83
C MET A 587 -8.80 -7.71 15.31
N ARG A 588 -7.64 -8.07 15.89
CA ARG A 588 -6.32 -7.66 15.36
C ARG A 588 -6.06 -8.24 13.97
N GLU A 589 -6.36 -9.51 13.77
CA GLU A 589 -6.19 -10.19 12.48
C GLU A 589 -7.13 -9.59 11.42
N HIS A 590 -8.38 -9.31 11.77
CA HIS A 590 -9.33 -8.63 10.89
C HIS A 590 -8.85 -7.24 10.51
N VAL A 591 -8.39 -6.45 11.48
CA VAL A 591 -7.78 -5.13 11.25
C VAL A 591 -6.52 -5.23 10.37
N SER A 592 -5.70 -6.26 10.57
CA SER A 592 -4.53 -6.56 9.74
C SER A 592 -4.95 -6.91 8.30
N ASN A 593 -5.97 -7.72 8.12
CA ASN A 593 -6.47 -8.13 6.80
C ASN A 593 -7.17 -6.98 6.06
N VAL A 594 -7.97 -6.18 6.76
CA VAL A 594 -8.57 -4.95 6.22
C VAL A 594 -7.46 -3.97 5.83
N ALA A 595 -6.45 -3.79 6.69
CA ALA A 595 -5.29 -2.98 6.35
C ALA A 595 -4.56 -3.53 5.12
N LEU A 596 -4.25 -4.82 5.05
CA LEU A 596 -3.62 -5.47 3.89
C LEU A 596 -4.45 -5.32 2.61
N SER A 597 -5.77 -5.39 2.71
CA SER A 597 -6.70 -5.16 1.60
C SER A 597 -6.76 -3.69 1.15
N LEU A 598 -6.22 -2.78 1.95
CA LEU A 598 -6.12 -1.34 1.68
C LEU A 598 -4.68 -0.89 1.41
N ILE A 599 -3.67 -1.76 1.62
CA ILE A 599 -2.28 -1.45 1.31
C ILE A 599 -2.11 -1.47 -0.20
N SER A 600 -2.04 -0.27 -0.78
CA SER A 600 -1.66 -0.08 -2.17
C SER A 600 -0.23 -0.57 -2.40
N TRP A 601 -0.01 -1.22 -3.55
CA TRP A 601 1.30 -1.69 -4.04
C TRP A 601 2.42 -0.69 -3.73
N LYS A 602 3.57 -1.18 -3.27
CA LYS A 602 4.70 -0.37 -2.81
C LYS A 602 5.94 -0.65 -3.66
N ASP A 603 6.52 0.40 -4.20
CA ASP A 603 7.79 0.37 -4.91
C ASP A 603 8.96 0.48 -3.91
N VAL A 604 9.36 -0.65 -3.34
CA VAL A 604 10.39 -0.71 -2.30
C VAL A 604 11.75 -0.28 -2.87
N GLN A 605 12.14 -0.81 -4.03
CA GLN A 605 13.44 -0.54 -4.64
C GLN A 605 13.63 0.94 -4.98
N PHE A 606 12.64 1.56 -5.62
CA PHE A 606 12.74 2.99 -5.94
C PHE A 606 12.77 3.85 -4.68
N HIS A 607 11.96 3.51 -3.68
CA HIS A 607 11.91 4.26 -2.43
C HIS A 607 13.21 4.15 -1.63
N GLU A 608 13.79 2.96 -1.48
CA GLU A 608 15.07 2.78 -0.79
C GLU A 608 16.20 3.59 -1.44
N ALA A 609 16.26 3.61 -2.77
CA ALA A 609 17.26 4.39 -3.51
C ALA A 609 17.07 5.91 -3.40
N ASN A 610 15.86 6.39 -3.08
CA ASN A 610 15.52 7.82 -3.09
C ASN A 610 15.03 8.35 -1.73
N HIS A 611 14.96 7.54 -0.67
CA HIS A 611 14.37 7.95 0.61
C HIS A 611 15.05 9.19 1.20
N SER A 612 16.35 9.37 0.94
CA SER A 612 17.14 10.51 1.43
C SER A 612 16.90 11.83 0.68
N VAL A 613 16.19 11.82 -0.46
CA VAL A 613 15.97 13.05 -1.25
C VAL A 613 14.91 13.95 -0.63
N ALA A 614 14.05 13.41 0.24
CA ALA A 614 12.98 14.16 0.89
C ALA A 614 12.79 13.70 2.34
N GLU A 615 12.30 14.59 3.18
CA GLU A 615 12.11 14.38 4.61
C GLU A 615 10.99 13.37 4.87
N MET A 616 9.92 13.42 4.07
CA MET A 616 8.76 12.54 4.18
C MET A 616 8.25 12.07 2.81
N TRP A 617 7.58 10.92 2.81
CA TRP A 617 7.01 10.29 1.62
C TRP A 617 5.55 9.83 1.88
N PRO A 618 4.62 10.76 2.17
CA PRO A 618 3.22 10.43 2.35
C PRO A 618 2.63 9.88 1.05
N ARG A 619 1.54 9.12 1.15
CA ARG A 619 0.74 8.81 -0.05
C ARG A 619 0.05 10.08 -0.52
N ILE A 620 -0.06 10.27 -1.83
CA ILE A 620 -0.66 11.48 -2.42
C ILE A 620 -2.12 11.66 -1.99
N GLY A 621 -2.86 10.58 -1.68
CA GLY A 621 -4.21 10.67 -1.12
C GLY A 621 -4.29 11.16 0.32
N GLU A 622 -3.17 11.18 1.03
CA GLU A 622 -3.06 11.81 2.35
C GLU A 622 -2.76 13.30 2.23
N LEU A 623 -2.00 13.66 1.19
CA LEU A 623 -1.62 15.03 0.89
C LEU A 623 -2.79 15.82 0.25
N TYR A 624 -3.46 15.22 -0.74
CA TYR A 624 -4.56 15.79 -1.52
C TYR A 624 -5.76 14.81 -1.54
N PRO A 625 -6.49 14.66 -0.42
CA PRO A 625 -7.59 13.70 -0.29
C PRO A 625 -8.73 13.92 -1.30
N GLU A 626 -8.95 15.16 -1.73
CA GLU A 626 -9.91 15.53 -2.76
C GLU A 626 -9.70 14.80 -4.09
N GLY A 627 -8.45 14.46 -4.43
CA GLY A 627 -8.13 13.84 -5.71
C GLY A 627 -8.58 12.39 -5.85
N ILE A 628 -8.82 11.67 -4.74
CA ILE A 628 -9.31 10.27 -4.77
C ILE A 628 -10.64 10.15 -5.52
N ARG A 629 -11.48 11.20 -5.41
CA ARG A 629 -12.83 11.24 -6.01
C ARG A 629 -12.82 11.77 -7.44
N ASN A 630 -11.71 12.37 -7.84
CA ASN A 630 -11.53 12.92 -9.18
C ASN A 630 -10.92 11.85 -10.09
N SER A 631 -10.97 12.07 -11.40
CA SER A 631 -10.17 11.26 -12.32
C SER A 631 -8.68 11.49 -12.01
N VAL A 632 -7.86 10.42 -12.10
CA VAL A 632 -6.40 10.50 -11.94
C VAL A 632 -5.82 11.62 -12.81
N PHE A 633 -6.39 11.77 -14.02
CA PHE A 633 -6.05 12.82 -14.96
C PHE A 633 -7.31 13.59 -15.38
N PRO A 634 -7.27 14.93 -15.35
CA PRO A 634 -8.35 15.74 -15.87
C PRO A 634 -8.42 15.63 -17.41
N GLU A 635 -9.63 15.74 -17.97
CA GLU A 635 -9.83 15.79 -19.42
C GLU A 635 -9.13 17.00 -20.06
N ILE A 636 -9.04 18.09 -19.30
CA ILE A 636 -8.39 19.34 -19.68
C ILE A 636 -7.20 19.54 -18.73
N THR A 637 -6.01 19.69 -19.31
CA THR A 637 -4.80 20.09 -18.59
C THR A 637 -4.50 21.55 -18.86
N GLN A 638 -3.88 22.24 -17.90
CA GLN A 638 -3.45 23.62 -18.05
C GLN A 638 -1.98 23.78 -17.64
N PRO A 639 -1.24 24.72 -18.26
CA PRO A 639 0.14 25.02 -17.83
C PRO A 639 0.24 25.34 -16.33
N GLY A 640 -0.71 26.11 -15.78
CA GLY A 640 -0.77 26.46 -14.36
C GLY A 640 -1.18 25.33 -13.40
N ASP A 641 -1.37 24.10 -13.90
CA ASP A 641 -1.54 22.94 -13.02
C ASP A 641 -0.25 22.62 -12.25
N THR A 642 0.90 23.08 -12.73
CA THR A 642 2.22 22.71 -12.22
C THR A 642 3.08 23.94 -11.99
N SER A 643 3.94 23.87 -10.98
CA SER A 643 4.96 24.88 -10.71
C SER A 643 6.16 24.28 -10.00
N SER A 644 7.21 25.07 -9.79
CA SER A 644 8.38 24.70 -9.01
C SER A 644 8.18 25.04 -7.54
N ALA A 645 8.69 24.20 -6.65
CA ALA A 645 8.89 24.57 -5.26
C ALA A 645 9.90 25.72 -5.15
N PRO A 646 9.68 26.67 -4.23
CA PRO A 646 10.61 27.76 -3.98
C PRO A 646 12.01 27.24 -3.62
N GLY A 647 13.06 27.76 -4.27
CA GLY A 647 14.46 27.44 -4.02
C GLY A 647 14.96 26.10 -4.59
N GLU A 648 14.07 25.22 -5.06
CA GLU A 648 14.41 23.88 -5.55
C GLU A 648 14.56 23.83 -7.08
N LEU A 649 13.97 24.79 -7.80
CA LEU A 649 14.02 24.89 -9.27
C LEU A 649 13.59 23.59 -9.98
N GLY A 650 12.44 23.04 -9.58
CA GLY A 650 11.87 21.79 -10.05
C GLY A 650 11.99 21.59 -11.57
N TYR A 651 12.79 20.59 -11.96
CA TYR A 651 13.21 20.36 -13.34
C TYR A 651 12.06 20.03 -14.29
N LEU A 652 11.10 19.19 -13.86
CA LEU A 652 10.08 18.65 -14.76
C LEU A 652 8.86 19.57 -14.94
N ALA A 653 8.56 20.44 -13.98
CA ALA A 653 7.38 21.31 -14.01
C ALA A 653 7.23 22.11 -15.32
N PRO A 654 8.30 22.75 -15.86
CA PRO A 654 8.21 23.44 -17.15
C PRO A 654 7.83 22.53 -18.33
N PHE A 655 8.28 21.27 -18.33
CA PHE A 655 7.96 20.31 -19.40
C PHE A 655 6.51 19.86 -19.33
N ILE A 656 6.00 19.60 -18.11
CA ILE A 656 4.59 19.29 -17.88
C ILE A 656 3.75 20.47 -18.37
N ALA A 657 4.09 21.70 -17.99
CA ALA A 657 3.38 22.90 -18.43
C ALA A 657 3.36 23.05 -19.97
N ALA A 658 4.48 22.75 -20.64
CA ALA A 658 4.56 22.80 -22.09
C ALA A 658 3.66 21.75 -22.77
N LEU A 659 3.65 20.52 -22.24
CA LEU A 659 2.81 19.43 -22.74
C LEU A 659 1.32 19.65 -22.43
N SER A 660 0.99 20.34 -21.34
CA SER A 660 -0.40 20.64 -20.95
C SER A 660 -1.16 21.48 -21.97
N GLN A 661 -0.46 22.19 -22.86
CA GLN A 661 -1.07 22.87 -24.02
C GLN A 661 -1.76 21.89 -24.99
N HIS A 662 -1.35 20.62 -24.97
CA HIS A 662 -1.88 19.55 -25.81
C HIS A 662 -2.19 18.32 -24.95
N PRO A 663 -3.37 18.27 -24.28
CA PRO A 663 -3.74 17.17 -23.38
C PRO A 663 -3.48 15.74 -23.91
N PRO A 664 -3.69 15.43 -25.21
CA PRO A 664 -3.39 14.10 -25.75
C PRO A 664 -1.93 13.64 -25.58
N LEU A 665 -0.96 14.56 -25.50
CA LEU A 665 0.44 14.22 -25.28
C LEU A 665 0.66 13.67 -23.87
N ILE A 666 0.05 14.30 -22.86
CA ILE A 666 0.09 13.85 -21.47
C ILE A 666 -0.73 12.56 -21.31
N HIS A 667 -1.93 12.49 -21.90
CA HIS A 667 -2.78 11.29 -21.81
C HIS A 667 -2.10 10.03 -22.35
N ARG A 668 -1.24 10.16 -23.37
CA ARG A 668 -0.47 9.05 -23.94
C ARG A 668 0.63 8.54 -23.01
N LEU A 669 1.13 9.37 -22.10
CA LEU A 669 2.12 8.97 -21.09
C LEU A 669 1.51 8.09 -20.00
N LEU A 670 0.18 7.97 -19.93
CA LEU A 670 -0.49 7.15 -18.94
C LEU A 670 -1.16 5.93 -19.52
N GLU A 671 -0.85 4.80 -18.90
CA GLU A 671 -1.56 3.55 -19.12
C GLU A 671 -2.70 3.39 -18.10
N THR A 672 -2.48 3.81 -16.85
CA THR A 672 -3.50 3.72 -15.78
C THR A 672 -4.48 4.90 -15.83
N LYS A 673 -5.71 4.65 -16.28
CA LYS A 673 -6.74 5.70 -16.46
C LYS A 673 -7.62 5.96 -15.22
N THR A 674 -7.64 5.04 -14.26
CA THR A 674 -8.44 5.10 -13.04
C THR A 674 -7.57 4.77 -11.84
N HIS A 675 -7.88 5.30 -10.65
CA HIS A 675 -7.11 5.01 -9.43
C HIS A 675 -7.05 3.47 -9.21
N PRO A 676 -5.87 2.85 -9.24
CA PRO A 676 -5.73 1.41 -9.10
C PRO A 676 -6.04 1.00 -7.65
N VAL A 677 -6.95 0.04 -7.49
CA VAL A 677 -7.20 -0.59 -6.19
C VAL A 677 -6.11 -1.64 -5.98
N ASN A 678 -5.19 -1.38 -5.04
CA ASN A 678 -4.07 -2.27 -4.71
C ASN A 678 -3.10 -2.59 -5.86
N GLY A 679 -2.88 -1.63 -6.76
CA GLY A 679 -1.96 -1.77 -7.90
C GLY A 679 -1.09 -0.53 -8.14
N PRO A 680 -0.07 -0.63 -9.00
CA PRO A 680 0.77 0.51 -9.37
C PRO A 680 0.04 1.48 -10.31
N TYR A 681 0.44 2.75 -10.28
CA TYR A 681 0.21 3.67 -11.38
C TYR A 681 1.24 3.40 -12.47
N SER A 682 0.77 3.13 -13.68
CA SER A 682 1.61 2.74 -14.82
C SER A 682 1.68 3.88 -15.85
N PHE A 683 2.90 4.27 -16.20
CA PHE A 683 3.25 5.31 -17.17
C PHE A 683 4.02 4.71 -18.35
N ILE A 684 3.95 5.36 -19.51
CA ILE A 684 4.68 5.02 -20.72
C ILE A 684 5.60 6.18 -21.07
N PHE A 685 6.92 5.94 -21.10
CA PHE A 685 7.91 6.85 -21.67
C PHE A 685 8.49 6.25 -22.94
N PHE A 686 9.38 6.95 -23.63
CA PHE A 686 9.95 6.48 -24.88
C PHE A 686 11.47 6.30 -24.76
N ASP A 687 11.96 5.15 -25.21
CA ASP A 687 13.39 4.90 -25.33
C ASP A 687 14.00 5.74 -26.50
N PRO A 688 15.34 5.73 -26.68
CA PRO A 688 15.97 6.43 -27.81
C PRO A 688 15.51 5.92 -29.19
N ASN A 689 14.92 4.73 -29.27
CA ASN A 689 14.32 4.21 -30.49
C ASN A 689 12.80 4.48 -30.56
N SER A 690 12.27 5.40 -29.75
CA SER A 690 10.84 5.74 -29.70
C SER A 690 9.94 4.54 -29.36
N ASN A 691 10.49 3.48 -28.75
CA ASN A 691 9.70 2.36 -28.26
C ASN A 691 9.09 2.75 -26.90
N PRO A 692 7.81 2.42 -26.66
CA PRO A 692 7.18 2.66 -25.37
C PRO A 692 7.82 1.78 -24.28
N VAL A 693 8.20 2.41 -23.17
CA VAL A 693 8.77 1.79 -21.97
C VAL A 693 7.80 2.03 -20.82
N ARG A 694 7.28 0.94 -20.26
CA ARG A 694 6.37 1.00 -19.13
C ARG A 694 7.13 1.19 -17.82
N VAL A 695 6.62 2.11 -16.99
CA VAL A 695 7.15 2.43 -15.67
C VAL A 695 6.02 2.43 -14.65
N ASP A 696 6.11 1.50 -13.71
CA ASP A 696 5.15 1.32 -12.62
C ASP A 696 5.64 2.05 -11.36
N ILE A 697 4.80 2.85 -10.73
CA ILE A 697 5.11 3.55 -9.47
C ILE A 697 3.99 3.38 -8.45
N ASP A 698 4.34 3.49 -7.16
CA ASP A 698 3.34 3.71 -6.12
C ASP A 698 2.99 5.20 -6.00
N ASP A 699 2.03 5.52 -5.13
CA ASP A 699 1.46 6.86 -4.98
C ASP A 699 2.13 7.73 -3.91
N ARG A 700 3.29 7.31 -3.37
CA ARG A 700 4.03 8.10 -2.39
C ARG A 700 4.83 9.20 -3.05
N VAL A 701 4.71 10.43 -2.58
CA VAL A 701 5.35 11.59 -3.20
C VAL A 701 6.35 12.24 -2.23
N PRO A 702 7.51 12.73 -2.72
CA PRO A 702 8.47 13.42 -1.85
C PRO A 702 7.92 14.76 -1.39
N VAL A 703 7.89 14.99 -0.07
CA VAL A 703 7.47 16.26 0.53
C VAL A 703 8.52 16.79 1.51
N ASP A 704 8.53 18.10 1.68
CA ASP A 704 9.38 18.79 2.64
C ASP A 704 8.86 18.63 4.10
N ALA A 705 9.57 19.22 5.05
CA ALA A 705 9.20 19.20 6.48
C ALA A 705 7.85 19.87 6.80
N LYS A 706 7.26 20.64 5.87
CA LYS A 706 5.96 21.31 5.99
C LYS A 706 4.82 20.50 5.34
N CYS A 707 5.08 19.25 4.93
CA CYS A 707 4.14 18.38 4.21
C CYS A 707 3.72 18.96 2.86
N GLU A 708 4.67 19.52 2.14
CA GLU A 708 4.44 20.32 0.95
C GLU A 708 5.36 19.75 -0.17
N PRO A 709 4.90 19.46 -1.42
CA PRO A 709 5.69 18.74 -2.43
C PRO A 709 7.09 19.29 -2.68
N LYS A 710 8.13 18.47 -2.60
CA LYS A 710 9.50 18.99 -2.55
C LYS A 710 9.97 19.66 -3.84
N PHE A 711 9.66 19.09 -5.01
CA PHE A 711 10.18 19.57 -6.30
C PHE A 711 9.08 20.24 -7.13
N THR A 712 8.25 19.46 -7.83
CA THR A 712 7.07 20.00 -8.51
C THR A 712 5.96 20.29 -7.49
N ARG A 713 5.37 21.48 -7.61
CA ARG A 713 4.20 21.96 -6.87
C ARG A 713 2.98 21.92 -7.75
N VAL A 714 1.82 21.79 -7.12
CA VAL A 714 0.54 21.70 -7.84
C VAL A 714 -0.45 22.67 -7.20
N PRO A 715 -0.57 23.91 -7.71
CA PRO A 715 -1.46 24.92 -7.14
C PRO A 715 -2.92 24.45 -7.04
N HIS A 716 -3.38 23.73 -8.05
CA HIS A 716 -4.74 23.20 -8.15
C HIS A 716 -4.90 21.80 -7.52
N ARG A 717 -3.86 21.27 -6.86
CA ARG A 717 -3.84 19.98 -6.15
C ARG A 717 -4.26 18.75 -6.97
N SER A 718 -4.10 18.81 -8.29
CA SER A 718 -4.19 17.66 -9.18
C SER A 718 -3.06 16.64 -8.92
N TRP A 719 -3.36 15.34 -9.01
CA TRP A 719 -2.38 14.30 -8.64
C TRP A 719 -1.33 14.05 -9.72
N TYR A 720 -1.78 14.24 -10.94
CA TYR A 720 -1.14 13.90 -12.19
C TYR A 720 0.29 14.44 -12.35
N PRO A 721 0.62 15.70 -11.98
CA PRO A 721 1.98 16.22 -12.16
C PRO A 721 2.99 15.56 -11.22
N LEU A 722 2.61 15.30 -9.96
CA LEU A 722 3.49 14.65 -8.98
C LEU A 722 3.75 13.19 -9.34
N LEU A 723 2.72 12.48 -9.78
CA LEU A 723 2.86 11.10 -10.23
C LEU A 723 3.71 11.01 -11.50
N LEU A 724 3.53 11.93 -12.46
CA LEU A 724 4.34 12.00 -13.67
C LEU A 724 5.81 12.32 -13.37
N GLU A 725 6.08 13.27 -12.47
CA GLU A 725 7.44 13.57 -12.02
C GLU A 725 8.13 12.35 -11.41
N LYS A 726 7.44 11.65 -10.51
CA LYS A 726 7.99 10.45 -9.91
C LYS A 726 8.22 9.32 -10.92
N ALA A 727 7.29 9.10 -11.83
CA ALA A 727 7.42 8.09 -12.88
C ALA A 727 8.60 8.40 -13.80
N TYR A 728 8.77 9.68 -14.16
CA TYR A 728 9.90 10.10 -14.98
C TYR A 728 11.23 10.01 -14.21
N ALA A 729 11.27 10.40 -12.94
CA ALA A 729 12.42 10.19 -12.07
C ALA A 729 12.82 8.70 -12.03
N LYS A 730 11.86 7.78 -11.90
CA LYS A 730 12.11 6.34 -11.97
C LYS A 730 12.65 5.90 -13.33
N PHE A 731 12.11 6.42 -14.43
CA PHE A 731 12.56 6.12 -15.79
C PHE A 731 14.04 6.48 -16.00
N VAL A 732 14.48 7.65 -15.51
CA VAL A 732 15.87 8.11 -15.67
C VAL A 732 16.84 7.56 -14.62
N GLY A 733 16.33 6.87 -13.59
CA GLY A 733 17.14 6.17 -12.58
C GLY A 733 17.18 6.81 -11.18
N GLY A 734 16.32 7.79 -10.89
CA GLY A 734 16.15 8.42 -9.58
C GLY A 734 15.96 9.94 -9.66
N TYR A 735 15.52 10.56 -8.57
CA TYR A 735 15.36 12.02 -8.51
C TYR A 735 16.69 12.76 -8.70
N ALA A 736 17.78 12.25 -8.14
CA ALA A 736 19.12 12.83 -8.31
C ALA A 736 19.64 12.83 -9.76
N LYS A 737 19.01 12.03 -10.66
CA LYS A 737 19.37 11.98 -12.07
C LYS A 737 18.64 13.02 -12.92
N LEU A 738 17.60 13.67 -12.39
CA LEU A 738 16.88 14.72 -13.13
C LEU A 738 17.78 15.92 -13.45
N ASP A 739 18.66 16.32 -12.53
CA ASP A 739 19.62 17.43 -12.73
C ASP A 739 20.63 17.16 -13.86
N GLN A 740 20.79 15.89 -14.24
CA GLN A 740 21.72 15.45 -15.29
C GLN A 740 21.03 15.31 -16.66
N CYS A 741 19.70 15.47 -16.72
CA CYS A 741 18.93 15.33 -17.94
C CYS A 741 18.99 16.60 -18.79
N THR A 742 19.14 16.44 -20.11
CA THR A 742 19.04 17.58 -21.02
C THR A 742 17.59 17.82 -21.46
N PRO A 743 17.16 19.06 -21.73
CA PRO A 743 15.81 19.32 -22.25
C PRO A 743 15.50 18.61 -23.58
N HIS A 744 16.54 18.27 -24.36
CA HIS A 744 16.39 17.51 -25.59
C HIS A 744 15.96 16.07 -25.33
N GLU A 745 16.67 15.39 -24.43
CA GLU A 745 16.39 14.01 -24.06
C GLU A 745 15.03 13.93 -23.35
N THR A 746 14.74 14.86 -22.44
CA THR A 746 13.46 14.89 -21.72
C THR A 746 12.27 15.07 -22.66
N LEU A 747 12.34 16.01 -23.62
CA LEU A 747 11.27 16.15 -24.62
C LEU A 747 11.13 14.90 -25.49
N HIS A 748 12.23 14.23 -25.85
CA HIS A 748 12.18 12.96 -26.59
C HIS A 748 11.55 11.85 -25.74
N ASP A 749 11.96 11.70 -24.49
CA ASP A 749 11.49 10.64 -23.58
C ASP A 749 9.99 10.79 -23.26
N LEU A 750 9.47 12.03 -23.21
CA LEU A 750 8.06 12.33 -22.98
C LEU A 750 7.19 12.27 -24.25
N THR A 751 7.77 12.23 -25.46
CA THR A 751 6.98 12.34 -26.69
C THR A 751 7.26 11.24 -27.72
N GLY A 752 8.43 10.60 -27.65
CA GLY A 752 8.99 9.69 -28.65
C GLY A 752 9.33 10.39 -29.98
N ARG A 753 9.35 11.73 -30.01
CA ARG A 753 9.47 12.54 -31.22
C ARG A 753 10.80 13.31 -31.27
N PRO A 754 11.36 13.54 -32.47
CA PRO A 754 12.67 14.14 -32.63
C PRO A 754 12.70 15.61 -32.16
N VAL A 755 13.80 16.00 -31.52
CA VAL A 755 13.96 17.34 -30.92
C VAL A 755 15.13 18.09 -31.56
N THR A 756 14.87 19.27 -32.11
CA THR A 756 15.91 20.14 -32.69
C THR A 756 16.37 21.20 -31.70
N HIS A 757 17.69 21.43 -31.68
CA HIS A 757 18.32 22.51 -30.92
C HIS A 757 18.41 23.81 -31.73
N ILE A 758 17.95 24.92 -31.15
CA ILE A 758 18.03 26.27 -31.75
C ILE A 758 18.88 27.15 -30.84
N PRO A 759 20.19 27.33 -31.12
CA PRO A 759 21.05 28.21 -30.34
C PRO A 759 20.85 29.69 -30.71
N PHE A 760 20.91 30.59 -29.72
CA PHE A 760 20.89 32.05 -29.95
C PHE A 760 22.29 32.68 -30.05
N ASP A 761 23.31 31.85 -30.27
CA ASP A 761 24.65 32.29 -30.64
C ASP A 761 24.77 32.37 -32.17
N GLU A 762 25.14 33.55 -32.68
CA GLU A 762 25.19 33.86 -34.12
C GLU A 762 26.16 32.95 -34.89
N LYS A 763 27.35 32.70 -34.34
CA LYS A 763 28.36 31.84 -34.99
C LYS A 763 27.87 30.40 -35.13
N ARG A 764 27.09 29.93 -34.15
CA ARG A 764 26.47 28.61 -34.19
C ARG A 764 25.28 28.60 -35.15
N ALA A 765 24.38 29.58 -35.08
CA ALA A 765 23.15 29.66 -35.88
C ALA A 765 23.43 29.71 -37.40
N ASP A 766 24.37 30.55 -37.84
CA ASP A 766 24.72 30.72 -39.26
C ASP A 766 25.21 29.41 -39.90
N GLY A 767 25.89 28.56 -39.12
CA GLY A 767 26.41 27.29 -39.59
C GLY A 767 25.34 26.25 -39.94
N ILE A 768 24.12 26.39 -39.40
CA ILE A 768 23.09 25.35 -39.41
C ILE A 768 21.90 25.73 -40.29
N LYS A 769 21.83 26.96 -40.82
CA LYS A 769 20.73 27.45 -41.67
C LYS A 769 19.32 27.29 -41.05
N ILE A 770 19.21 27.41 -39.72
CA ILE A 770 17.92 27.34 -39.00
C ILE A 770 17.02 28.57 -39.26
N GLY A 771 17.60 29.64 -39.81
CA GLY A 771 16.94 30.93 -40.05
C GLY A 771 17.51 32.02 -39.17
N ASP A 772 17.27 33.27 -39.54
CA ASP A 772 17.72 34.42 -38.75
C ASP A 772 16.76 34.68 -37.59
N PHE A 773 17.18 34.31 -36.37
CA PHE A 773 16.38 34.52 -35.15
C PHE A 773 16.20 36.00 -34.79
N ARG A 774 16.91 36.92 -35.48
CA ARG A 774 16.71 38.38 -35.42
C ARG A 774 15.80 38.88 -36.54
N SER A 775 15.01 38.00 -37.15
CA SER A 775 14.03 38.37 -38.16
C SER A 775 12.61 38.02 -37.71
N VAL A 776 11.65 38.88 -38.05
CA VAL A 776 10.22 38.62 -37.84
C VAL A 776 9.77 37.33 -38.55
N LYS A 777 10.37 37.01 -39.69
CA LYS A 777 10.07 35.79 -40.47
C LYS A 777 10.34 34.52 -39.66
N PHE A 778 11.40 34.48 -38.86
CA PHE A 778 11.73 33.33 -38.01
C PHE A 778 10.66 33.12 -36.93
N TRP A 779 10.30 34.18 -36.20
CA TRP A 779 9.29 34.12 -35.13
C TRP A 779 7.88 33.82 -35.66
N LYS A 780 7.52 34.31 -36.84
CA LYS A 780 6.32 33.85 -37.58
C LYS A 780 6.37 32.37 -37.95
N GLY A 781 7.57 31.80 -38.14
CA GLY A 781 7.79 30.36 -38.25
C GLY A 781 7.42 29.65 -36.95
N ILE A 782 8.06 30.06 -35.85
CA ILE A 782 7.81 29.50 -34.51
C ILE A 782 6.32 29.56 -34.12
N LYS A 783 5.64 30.67 -34.39
CA LYS A 783 4.19 30.82 -34.20
C LYS A 783 3.38 29.75 -34.94
N ARG A 784 3.72 29.48 -36.21
CA ARG A 784 3.06 28.44 -37.02
C ARG A 784 3.39 27.04 -36.52
N ASP A 785 4.60 26.84 -36.03
CA ASP A 785 5.06 25.56 -35.49
C ASP A 785 4.30 25.20 -34.20
N LEU A 786 4.15 26.15 -33.27
CA LEU A 786 3.30 26.00 -32.08
C LEU A 786 1.84 25.72 -32.47
N ALA A 787 1.28 26.46 -33.44
CA ALA A 787 -0.07 26.23 -33.93
C ALA A 787 -0.25 24.85 -34.61
N ALA A 788 0.83 24.26 -35.12
CA ALA A 788 0.84 22.91 -35.66
C ALA A 788 0.95 21.82 -34.57
N GLY A 789 1.07 22.20 -33.30
CA GLY A 789 1.14 21.30 -32.15
C GLY A 789 2.56 20.95 -31.68
N ASP A 790 3.60 21.62 -32.21
CA ASP A 790 4.97 21.41 -31.72
C ASP A 790 5.15 21.98 -30.31
N VAL A 791 5.95 21.29 -29.51
CA VAL A 791 6.26 21.69 -28.13
C VAL A 791 7.64 22.33 -28.09
N ILE A 792 7.75 23.53 -27.51
CA ILE A 792 8.99 24.30 -27.50
C ILE A 792 9.33 24.73 -26.07
N MET A 793 10.57 24.44 -25.68
CA MET A 793 11.17 24.89 -24.42
C MET A 793 12.23 25.95 -24.70
N ALA A 794 12.35 26.93 -23.82
CA ALA A 794 13.38 27.95 -23.86
C ALA A 794 14.28 27.85 -22.64
N MET A 795 15.60 27.91 -22.85
CA MET A 795 16.60 27.80 -21.77
C MET A 795 17.28 29.14 -21.51
N THR A 796 17.26 29.59 -20.26
CA THR A 796 17.92 30.84 -19.88
C THR A 796 19.45 30.72 -19.84
N ASN A 797 20.13 31.87 -19.94
CA ASN A 797 21.58 31.99 -19.82
C ASN A 797 22.04 31.81 -18.36
N GLY A 798 23.34 31.62 -18.16
CA GLY A 798 23.93 31.70 -16.80
C GLY A 798 23.90 33.12 -16.21
N SER A 799 23.81 34.14 -17.06
CA SER A 799 23.62 35.54 -16.67
C SER A 799 22.34 36.06 -17.30
N VAL A 800 21.40 36.48 -16.47
CA VAL A 800 20.04 36.90 -16.82
C VAL A 800 19.76 38.26 -16.18
N PRO A 801 20.03 39.38 -16.89
CA PRO A 801 19.98 40.71 -16.31
C PRO A 801 18.57 41.20 -15.95
N ASP A 802 17.51 40.55 -16.42
CA ASP A 802 16.12 41.02 -16.29
C ASP A 802 15.30 40.18 -15.28
N GLY A 803 15.93 39.69 -14.21
CA GLY A 803 15.22 39.07 -13.09
C GLY A 803 14.61 37.69 -13.36
N LEU A 804 15.15 36.92 -14.32
CA LEU A 804 14.76 35.53 -14.56
C LEU A 804 15.63 34.55 -13.77
N HIS A 805 15.19 33.31 -13.63
CA HIS A 805 16.03 32.26 -13.07
C HIS A 805 17.06 31.79 -14.11
N SER A 806 18.33 31.73 -13.71
CA SER A 806 19.43 31.33 -14.60
C SER A 806 19.44 29.82 -14.83
N GLN A 807 19.87 29.39 -16.02
CA GLN A 807 20.00 27.98 -16.41
C GLN A 807 18.71 27.14 -16.24
N CYS A 808 17.54 27.78 -16.31
CA CYS A 808 16.24 27.15 -16.12
C CYS A 808 15.46 27.03 -17.43
N SER A 809 14.53 26.08 -17.46
CA SER A 809 13.64 25.83 -18.60
C SER A 809 12.34 26.60 -18.45
N TYR A 810 11.85 27.19 -19.54
CA TYR A 810 10.56 27.87 -19.62
C TYR A 810 9.76 27.33 -20.79
N ALA A 811 8.48 27.02 -20.58
CA ALA A 811 7.59 26.58 -21.64
C ALA A 811 7.22 27.77 -22.53
N LEU A 812 7.43 27.65 -23.84
CA LEU A 812 6.95 28.63 -24.81
C LEU A 812 5.46 28.40 -25.09
N LEU A 813 4.63 29.37 -24.72
CA LEU A 813 3.17 29.29 -24.89
C LEU A 813 2.73 29.93 -26.20
N SER A 814 3.27 31.11 -26.54
CA SER A 814 2.84 31.83 -27.74
C SER A 814 3.88 32.84 -28.24
N VAL A 815 3.77 33.17 -29.52
CA VAL A 815 4.52 34.24 -30.18
C VAL A 815 3.49 35.24 -30.72
N ILE A 816 3.48 36.44 -30.15
CA ILE A 816 2.45 37.46 -30.37
C ILE A 816 3.07 38.59 -31.20
N GLU A 817 2.39 38.97 -32.29
CA GLU A 817 2.75 40.14 -33.09
C GLU A 817 1.93 41.31 -32.55
N THR A 818 2.57 42.29 -31.92
CA THR A 818 1.89 43.45 -31.33
C THR A 818 1.52 44.47 -32.40
N VAL A 819 2.30 44.56 -33.47
CA VAL A 819 2.04 45.40 -34.65
C VAL A 819 1.92 44.52 -35.89
N HIS A 820 0.75 44.54 -36.52
CA HIS A 820 0.47 43.73 -37.70
C HIS A 820 1.36 44.15 -38.89
N GLU A 821 1.96 43.17 -39.57
CA GLU A 821 2.90 43.37 -40.70
C GLU A 821 4.19 44.15 -40.39
N SER A 822 4.52 44.39 -39.11
CA SER A 822 5.82 44.97 -38.78
C SER A 822 6.97 44.06 -39.17
N ASN A 823 8.08 44.67 -39.56
CA ASN A 823 9.37 44.01 -39.76
C ASN A 823 10.35 44.27 -38.60
N ASP A 824 9.93 45.04 -37.58
CA ASP A 824 10.71 45.20 -36.36
C ASP A 824 10.46 44.01 -35.43
N VAL A 825 11.55 43.43 -34.94
CA VAL A 825 11.53 42.30 -34.01
C VAL A 825 11.05 42.74 -32.63
N SER A 826 11.19 44.02 -32.30
CA SER A 826 10.71 44.62 -31.05
C SER A 826 9.18 44.59 -30.94
N ASP A 827 8.48 44.49 -32.08
CA ASP A 827 7.01 44.34 -32.16
C ASP A 827 6.55 42.88 -32.01
N ILE A 828 7.45 41.99 -31.57
CA ILE A 828 7.11 40.61 -31.24
C ILE A 828 7.31 40.39 -29.75
N VAL A 829 6.27 39.87 -29.11
CA VAL A 829 6.27 39.49 -27.69
C VAL A 829 6.17 37.98 -27.58
N ILE A 830 7.03 37.42 -26.73
CA ILE A 830 7.08 36.01 -26.40
C ILE A 830 6.31 35.78 -25.11
N LYS A 831 5.30 34.91 -25.14
CA LYS A 831 4.57 34.47 -23.96
C LYS A 831 5.16 33.16 -23.47
N LEU A 832 5.70 33.15 -22.25
CA LEU A 832 6.25 31.98 -21.56
C LEU A 832 5.39 31.65 -20.34
N HIS A 833 5.35 30.38 -19.94
CA HIS A 833 4.81 30.02 -18.62
C HIS A 833 5.90 30.19 -17.55
N ASN A 834 5.56 30.79 -16.43
CA ASN A 834 6.46 30.91 -15.28
C ASN A 834 6.16 29.84 -14.24
N CYS A 835 7.05 28.86 -14.09
CA CYS A 835 6.96 27.89 -13.00
C CYS A 835 7.63 28.37 -11.71
N TYR A 836 8.34 29.51 -11.71
CA TYR A 836 9.19 29.94 -10.60
C TYR A 836 8.66 31.24 -9.98
N TYR A 837 8.16 31.16 -8.74
CA TYR A 837 7.52 32.29 -8.04
C TYR A 837 8.37 32.92 -6.96
N ASP A 838 9.53 32.34 -6.67
CA ASP A 838 10.51 32.87 -5.75
C ASP A 838 11.43 33.89 -6.43
N SER A 839 12.28 34.53 -5.63
CA SER A 839 13.23 35.53 -6.13
C SER A 839 14.36 34.84 -6.91
N PRO A 840 14.75 35.34 -8.09
CA PRO A 840 14.37 36.63 -8.68
C PRO A 840 13.04 36.63 -9.45
N THR A 841 12.36 37.78 -9.44
CA THR A 841 11.15 38.04 -10.23
C THR A 841 11.47 38.88 -11.45
N TYR A 842 10.81 38.59 -12.59
CA TYR A 842 11.02 39.32 -13.83
C TYR A 842 10.72 40.82 -13.66
N ASP A 843 11.74 41.65 -13.85
CA ASP A 843 11.69 43.12 -13.71
C ASP A 843 11.96 43.86 -15.03
N GLY A 844 12.06 43.11 -16.13
CA GLY A 844 12.21 43.65 -17.48
C GLY A 844 10.93 44.27 -18.05
N PRO A 845 10.99 44.80 -19.29
CA PRO A 845 9.84 45.38 -19.98
C PRO A 845 8.65 44.41 -20.08
N LEU A 846 7.44 44.93 -19.94
CA LEU A 846 6.18 44.18 -19.88
C LEU A 846 6.06 43.23 -18.68
N CYS A 847 6.75 43.50 -17.57
CA CYS A 847 6.43 42.87 -16.29
C CYS A 847 5.00 43.29 -15.84
N ASN A 848 4.42 42.57 -14.87
CA ASN A 848 2.99 42.73 -14.52
C ASN A 848 2.61 44.16 -14.08
N ASP A 849 3.54 44.88 -13.48
CA ASP A 849 3.37 46.26 -12.99
C ASP A 849 3.96 47.33 -13.93
N ASP A 850 4.33 46.97 -15.16
CA ASP A 850 4.91 47.92 -16.13
C ASP A 850 3.86 48.89 -16.69
N ASP A 851 4.14 50.19 -16.61
CA ASP A 851 3.33 51.28 -17.18
C ASP A 851 3.19 51.17 -18.72
N ASN A 852 4.06 50.42 -19.40
CA ASN A 852 3.98 50.19 -20.84
C ASN A 852 2.79 49.31 -21.27
N TRP A 853 2.09 48.66 -20.32
CA TRP A 853 0.89 47.89 -20.61
C TRP A 853 -0.34 48.76 -20.96
N THR A 854 -0.54 49.02 -22.25
CA THR A 854 -1.77 49.67 -22.75
C THR A 854 -2.95 48.68 -22.86
N ASP A 855 -4.20 49.17 -22.81
CA ASP A 855 -5.41 48.35 -22.98
C ASP A 855 -5.47 47.64 -24.35
N GLY A 856 -4.88 48.25 -25.38
CA GLY A 856 -4.73 47.62 -26.69
C GLY A 856 -3.78 46.42 -26.64
N LEU A 857 -2.61 46.60 -26.03
CA LEU A 857 -1.59 45.57 -25.90
C LEU A 857 -2.05 44.41 -25.00
N LYS A 858 -2.72 44.71 -23.87
CA LYS A 858 -3.33 43.70 -22.98
C LYS A 858 -4.32 42.80 -23.74
N ARG A 859 -5.17 43.39 -24.59
CA ARG A 859 -6.11 42.63 -25.42
C ARG A 859 -5.40 41.76 -26.48
N LEU A 860 -4.38 42.29 -27.14
CA LEU A 860 -3.61 41.54 -28.15
C LEU A 860 -2.82 40.38 -27.55
N CYS A 861 -2.23 40.57 -26.37
CA CYS A 861 -1.46 39.54 -25.70
C CYS A 861 -2.32 38.51 -24.97
N HIS A 862 -3.65 38.70 -24.92
CA HIS A 862 -4.53 37.96 -24.02
C HIS A 862 -4.02 37.97 -22.58
N TYR A 863 -3.61 39.16 -22.12
CA TYR A 863 -3.04 39.35 -20.79
C TYR A 863 -4.08 38.99 -19.72
N ASN A 864 -3.70 38.08 -18.82
CA ASN A 864 -4.46 37.71 -17.65
C ASN A 864 -3.55 37.85 -16.42
N PRO A 865 -3.88 38.74 -15.45
CA PRO A 865 -3.06 38.91 -14.25
C PRO A 865 -3.10 37.69 -13.31
N GLU A 866 -4.10 36.82 -13.44
CA GLU A 866 -4.19 35.56 -12.67
C GLU A 866 -3.43 34.41 -13.33
N GLU A 867 -2.95 34.58 -14.56
CA GLU A 867 -2.15 33.57 -15.25
C GLU A 867 -0.66 33.78 -14.94
N ASP A 868 0.01 32.70 -14.58
CA ASP A 868 1.46 32.70 -14.35
C ASP A 868 2.23 32.68 -15.67
N ALA A 869 2.10 33.75 -16.44
CA ALA A 869 2.73 33.92 -17.74
C ALA A 869 3.64 35.15 -17.78
N LEU A 870 4.81 35.00 -18.41
CA LEU A 870 5.74 36.09 -18.68
C LEU A 870 5.55 36.57 -20.11
N TYR A 871 5.51 37.88 -20.30
CA TYR A 871 5.44 38.53 -21.59
C TYR A 871 6.75 39.26 -21.83
N ILE A 872 7.56 38.76 -22.77
CA ILE A 872 8.93 39.24 -22.98
C ILE A 872 9.11 39.67 -24.43
N PRO A 873 9.43 40.95 -24.71
CA PRO A 873 9.79 41.37 -26.07
C PRO A 873 11.00 40.59 -26.59
N VAL A 874 11.02 40.23 -27.88
CA VAL A 874 12.10 39.39 -28.44
C VAL A 874 13.52 39.91 -28.16
N PRO A 875 13.83 41.22 -28.24
CA PRO A 875 15.17 41.71 -27.89
C PRO A 875 15.60 41.40 -26.45
N VAL A 876 14.65 41.46 -25.50
CA VAL A 876 14.88 41.11 -24.08
C VAL A 876 15.01 39.60 -23.95
N PHE A 877 14.19 38.84 -24.67
CA PHE A 877 14.27 37.38 -24.70
C PHE A 877 15.64 36.90 -25.22
N LEU A 878 16.13 37.42 -26.34
CA LEU A 878 17.43 37.03 -26.91
C LEU A 878 18.64 37.41 -26.02
N ARG A 879 18.47 38.39 -25.12
CA ARG A 879 19.49 38.74 -24.12
C ARG A 879 19.53 37.76 -22.95
N ASN A 880 18.38 37.22 -22.54
CA ASN A 880 18.27 36.35 -21.37
C ASN A 880 18.32 34.85 -21.69
N PHE A 881 18.01 34.45 -22.92
CA PHE A 881 17.92 33.05 -23.31
C PHE A 881 19.11 32.60 -24.15
N SER A 882 19.55 31.36 -23.92
CA SER A 882 20.68 30.72 -24.59
C SER A 882 20.26 29.94 -25.84
N SER A 883 19.08 29.32 -25.78
CA SER A 883 18.60 28.40 -26.80
C SER A 883 17.11 28.06 -26.65
N MET A 884 16.54 27.45 -27.69
CA MET A 884 15.26 26.75 -27.64
C MET A 884 15.42 25.28 -28.05
N GLN A 885 14.63 24.41 -27.45
CA GLN A 885 14.47 23.01 -27.83
C GLN A 885 13.07 22.81 -28.39
N ARG A 886 12.98 22.42 -29.65
CA ARG A 886 11.72 22.20 -30.36
C ARG A 886 11.51 20.73 -30.62
N CYS A 887 10.47 20.16 -30.03
CA CYS A 887 10.00 18.81 -30.30
C CYS A 887 8.99 18.83 -31.46
N HIS A 888 9.25 18.04 -32.51
CA HIS A 888 8.42 18.00 -33.72
C HIS A 888 7.34 16.91 -33.59
N ILE A 889 6.15 17.29 -33.11
CA ILE A 889 5.11 16.33 -32.74
C ILE A 889 4.51 15.65 -33.98
N ASN A 890 4.23 16.43 -35.02
CA ASN A 890 3.55 15.99 -36.24
C ASN A 890 4.52 15.71 -37.40
N CYS A 891 5.66 15.06 -37.12
CA CYS A 891 6.71 14.78 -38.11
C CYS A 891 6.49 13.51 -38.97
N GLY A 892 5.45 12.73 -38.69
CA GLY A 892 5.15 11.47 -39.37
C GLY A 892 6.03 10.29 -38.92
N ASP A 893 6.02 9.22 -39.70
CA ASP A 893 6.83 8.03 -39.45
C ASP A 893 8.26 8.22 -39.92
N ARG A 894 9.20 7.50 -39.30
CA ARG A 894 10.63 7.60 -39.62
C ARG A 894 11.11 6.46 -40.49
N LEU A 895 12.02 6.77 -41.41
CA LEU A 895 12.87 5.82 -42.10
C LEU A 895 14.16 5.69 -41.32
N THR A 896 14.54 4.49 -40.86
CA THR A 896 15.74 4.27 -40.04
C THR A 896 16.73 3.36 -40.74
N ALA A 897 18.02 3.71 -40.70
CA ALA A 897 19.12 2.88 -41.15
C ALA A 897 20.23 2.80 -40.07
N PRO A 898 20.76 1.61 -39.76
CA PRO A 898 21.80 1.44 -38.76
C PRO A 898 23.19 1.79 -39.30
N GLY A 899 24.08 2.23 -38.41
CA GLY A 899 25.48 2.53 -38.73
C GLY A 899 26.44 2.29 -37.57
N GLU A 900 27.72 2.21 -37.89
CA GLU A 900 28.77 2.01 -36.89
C GLU A 900 30.07 2.70 -37.30
N TRP A 901 30.66 3.46 -36.38
CA TRP A 901 32.04 3.92 -36.48
C TRP A 901 32.96 2.84 -35.90
N THR A 902 33.73 2.22 -36.78
CA THR A 902 34.71 1.16 -36.51
C THR A 902 36.11 1.62 -36.91
N GLY A 903 37.15 0.81 -36.71
CA GLY A 903 38.53 1.19 -37.04
C GLY A 903 38.75 1.63 -38.49
N VAL A 904 37.88 1.22 -39.43
CA VAL A 904 37.92 1.66 -40.83
C VAL A 904 36.90 2.74 -41.17
N SER A 905 35.83 2.89 -40.38
CA SER A 905 34.74 3.84 -40.63
C SER A 905 34.70 5.04 -39.69
N CYS A 906 35.67 5.19 -38.79
CA CYS A 906 35.80 6.32 -37.85
C CYS A 906 36.50 7.54 -38.48
N GLY A 907 35.91 8.06 -39.57
CA GLY A 907 36.50 9.06 -40.45
C GLY A 907 36.70 10.46 -39.82
N GLY A 908 35.96 10.76 -38.76
CA GLY A 908 35.99 12.05 -38.06
C GLY A 908 35.41 13.19 -38.90
N ASN A 909 35.68 14.43 -38.51
CA ASN A 909 35.03 15.59 -39.10
C ASN A 909 35.51 15.95 -40.53
N PRO A 910 34.76 16.79 -41.29
CA PRO A 910 35.10 17.22 -42.66
C PRO A 910 36.44 17.93 -42.88
N LYS A 911 37.18 18.28 -41.83
CA LYS A 911 38.54 18.86 -41.96
C LYS A 911 39.58 17.80 -42.30
N PHE A 912 39.20 16.52 -42.23
CA PHE A 912 40.08 15.40 -42.53
C PHE A 912 39.68 14.69 -43.82
N THR A 913 40.66 14.26 -44.62
CA THR A 913 40.42 13.45 -45.83
C THR A 913 39.78 12.10 -45.49
N THR A 914 39.99 11.61 -44.27
CA THR A 914 39.31 10.41 -43.74
C THR A 914 37.81 10.59 -43.56
N PHE A 915 37.25 11.80 -43.69
CA PHE A 915 35.81 12.05 -43.59
C PHE A 915 34.97 11.13 -44.49
N ARG A 916 35.46 10.81 -45.70
CA ARG A 916 34.82 9.87 -46.63
C ARG A 916 34.68 8.45 -46.09
N ASN A 917 35.43 8.12 -45.04
CA ASN A 917 35.37 6.79 -44.41
C ASN A 917 34.19 6.66 -43.45
N ASN A 918 33.59 7.77 -43.00
CA ASN A 918 32.37 7.67 -42.19
C ASN A 918 31.28 6.90 -42.96
N PRO A 919 30.34 6.23 -42.28
CA PRO A 919 29.18 5.65 -42.95
C PRO A 919 28.43 6.72 -43.74
N ILE A 920 28.04 6.39 -44.97
CA ILE A 920 27.38 7.32 -45.90
C ILE A 920 26.00 6.75 -46.25
N TYR A 921 25.01 7.62 -46.32
CA TYR A 921 23.63 7.27 -46.69
C TYR A 921 23.20 8.14 -47.86
N LEU A 922 22.55 7.53 -48.84
CA LEU A 922 21.93 8.21 -49.96
C LEU A 922 20.52 8.63 -49.56
N VAL A 923 20.19 9.86 -49.88
CA VAL A 923 18.87 10.44 -49.66
C VAL A 923 18.37 11.02 -50.96
N GLU A 924 17.35 10.42 -51.54
CA GLU A 924 16.79 10.83 -52.82
C GLU A 924 15.48 11.58 -52.62
N ASN A 925 15.37 12.78 -53.19
CA ASN A 925 14.11 13.49 -53.33
C ASN A 925 13.58 13.29 -54.75
N LYS A 926 12.50 12.51 -54.87
CA LYS A 926 11.85 12.20 -56.16
C LYS A 926 10.81 13.23 -56.59
N THR A 927 10.58 14.24 -55.75
CA THR A 927 9.59 15.27 -56.00
C THR A 927 10.18 16.43 -56.80
N SER A 928 9.32 17.13 -57.52
CA SER A 928 9.68 18.32 -58.30
C SER A 928 9.92 19.58 -57.47
N ARG A 929 9.78 19.50 -56.13
CA ARG A 929 9.97 20.62 -55.20
C ARG A 929 11.06 20.29 -54.18
N PRO A 930 11.76 21.29 -53.62
CA PRO A 930 12.64 21.05 -52.50
C PRO A 930 11.82 20.51 -51.31
N VAL A 931 12.37 19.53 -50.60
CA VAL A 931 11.71 18.92 -49.44
C VAL A 931 12.54 19.18 -48.19
N THR A 932 11.88 19.65 -47.14
CA THR A 932 12.46 19.73 -45.81
C THR A 932 12.29 18.40 -45.08
N ILE A 933 13.38 17.85 -44.59
CA ILE A 933 13.41 16.65 -43.75
C ILE A 933 13.92 16.98 -42.35
N LEU A 934 13.58 16.13 -41.39
CA LEU A 934 14.30 16.04 -40.13
C LEU A 934 15.25 14.84 -40.21
N ALA A 935 16.55 15.10 -40.08
CA ALA A 935 17.58 14.07 -40.04
C ALA A 935 18.07 13.91 -38.61
N GLU A 936 17.96 12.71 -38.08
CA GLU A 936 18.25 12.38 -36.70
C GLU A 936 19.37 11.33 -36.62
N LEU A 937 20.34 11.55 -35.74
CA LEU A 937 21.41 10.63 -35.40
C LEU A 937 21.25 10.23 -33.94
N ARG A 938 21.12 8.93 -33.66
CA ARG A 938 20.89 8.40 -32.31
C ARG A 938 21.98 7.41 -31.95
N HIS A 939 22.70 7.66 -30.87
CA HIS A 939 23.69 6.72 -30.35
C HIS A 939 23.00 5.53 -29.69
N GLN A 940 23.56 4.32 -29.86
CA GLN A 940 23.00 3.14 -29.20
C GLN A 940 23.44 3.03 -27.73
N ALA A 941 24.56 3.64 -27.36
CA ALA A 941 25.10 3.62 -26.01
C ALA A 941 26.01 4.83 -25.77
N PRO A 942 26.17 5.27 -24.51
CA PRO A 942 27.20 6.24 -24.14
C PRO A 942 28.61 5.65 -24.32
N VAL A 943 29.59 6.54 -24.47
CA VAL A 943 31.00 6.18 -24.60
C VAL A 943 31.58 5.74 -23.26
N PHE A 944 31.24 6.47 -22.20
CA PHE A 944 31.59 6.16 -20.82
C PHE A 944 30.63 6.86 -19.86
N PHE A 945 30.73 6.49 -18.59
CA PHE A 945 30.06 7.14 -17.46
C PHE A 945 31.12 7.82 -16.61
N ASP A 946 30.86 9.05 -16.14
CA ASP A 946 31.76 9.72 -15.20
C ASP A 946 31.51 9.30 -13.75
N ALA A 947 32.22 9.92 -12.80
CA ALA A 947 32.13 9.60 -11.38
C ALA A 947 30.73 9.88 -10.78
N ASP A 948 29.97 10.80 -11.39
CA ASP A 948 28.61 11.15 -11.00
C ASP A 948 27.56 10.31 -11.76
N GLY A 949 28.03 9.37 -12.58
CA GLY A 949 27.24 8.47 -13.40
C GLY A 949 26.50 9.16 -14.55
N VAL A 950 27.00 10.31 -15.04
CA VAL A 950 26.47 11.01 -16.21
C VAL A 950 26.91 10.30 -17.48
N ASN A 951 26.00 10.19 -18.45
CA ASN A 951 26.26 9.60 -19.75
C ASN A 951 27.06 10.56 -20.65
N HIS A 952 28.22 10.14 -21.15
CA HIS A 952 29.01 10.94 -22.10
C HIS A 952 28.95 10.34 -23.50
N TYR A 953 28.43 11.09 -24.48
CA TYR A 953 28.37 10.67 -25.88
C TYR A 953 29.48 11.31 -26.72
N HIS A 954 29.75 10.75 -27.90
CA HIS A 954 30.67 11.40 -28.83
C HIS A 954 30.07 12.70 -29.33
N GLN A 955 30.86 13.77 -29.28
CA GLN A 955 30.50 14.99 -30.00
C GLN A 955 30.39 14.70 -31.49
N SER A 956 29.17 14.68 -32.01
CA SER A 956 28.82 14.15 -33.32
C SER A 956 27.80 15.02 -34.02
N GLY A 957 27.62 14.83 -35.32
CA GLY A 957 26.73 15.63 -36.14
C GLY A 957 26.48 14.99 -37.51
N LEU A 958 25.59 15.63 -38.28
CA LEU A 958 25.18 15.17 -39.61
C LEU A 958 25.63 16.18 -40.67
N ALA A 959 26.07 15.71 -41.83
CA ALA A 959 26.36 16.56 -42.98
C ALA A 959 25.57 16.10 -44.20
N LEU A 960 24.97 17.06 -44.91
CA LEU A 960 24.29 16.82 -46.18
C LEU A 960 25.13 17.38 -47.31
N LEU A 961 25.47 16.53 -48.27
CA LEU A 961 26.30 16.86 -49.42
C LEU A 961 25.58 16.57 -50.73
N GLN A 962 25.95 17.31 -51.77
CA GLN A 962 25.49 17.09 -53.13
C GLN A 962 26.70 17.09 -54.07
N GLN A 963 26.64 16.28 -55.12
CA GLN A 963 27.65 16.31 -56.18
C GLN A 963 27.57 17.61 -56.99
N HIS A 964 28.70 18.16 -57.43
CA HIS A 964 28.75 19.44 -58.19
C HIS A 964 28.04 19.34 -59.54
N HIS A 965 28.16 18.19 -60.20
CA HIS A 965 27.46 17.86 -61.43
C HIS A 965 26.57 16.65 -61.13
N VAL A 966 25.33 16.68 -61.62
CA VAL A 966 24.44 15.52 -61.57
C VAL A 966 25.02 14.47 -62.52
N SER A 967 25.93 13.65 -61.99
CA SER A 967 26.44 12.45 -62.65
C SER A 967 25.47 11.32 -62.37
N GLU A 968 25.25 10.42 -63.33
CA GLU A 968 24.50 9.19 -63.08
C GLU A 968 25.24 8.26 -62.10
N ILE A 969 26.56 8.44 -61.96
CA ILE A 969 27.41 7.53 -61.17
C ILE A 969 27.54 8.03 -59.72
N ILE A 970 26.98 7.25 -58.79
CA ILE A 970 27.12 7.41 -57.35
C ILE A 970 28.51 6.94 -56.90
N THR A 971 29.19 7.72 -56.06
CA THR A 971 30.55 7.40 -55.60
C THR A 971 30.70 7.50 -54.10
N TRP A 972 31.46 6.56 -53.52
CA TRP A 972 31.85 6.61 -52.10
C TRP A 972 33.00 7.61 -51.85
N LEU A 973 33.72 8.03 -52.89
CA LEU A 973 34.86 8.95 -52.79
C LEU A 973 34.38 10.40 -52.63
N LEU A 974 34.01 10.76 -51.40
CA LEU A 974 33.63 12.13 -51.05
C LEU A 974 34.87 13.04 -50.98
N THR A 975 35.12 13.81 -52.04
CA THR A 975 36.17 14.85 -52.08
C THR A 975 35.57 16.24 -52.31
N SER A 976 36.28 17.29 -51.88
CA SER A 976 35.82 18.68 -52.05
C SER A 976 35.74 19.11 -53.52
N THR A 977 36.42 18.39 -54.43
CA THR A 977 36.35 18.62 -55.87
C THR A 977 35.08 18.05 -56.52
N THR A 978 34.50 17.00 -55.95
CA THR A 978 33.33 16.32 -56.52
C THR A 978 32.04 16.65 -55.78
N HIS A 979 32.11 16.94 -54.48
CA HIS A 979 30.95 17.20 -53.64
C HIS A 979 31.02 18.57 -52.95
N ARG A 980 29.87 19.22 -52.80
CA ARG A 980 29.67 20.43 -52.00
C ARG A 980 28.78 20.13 -50.81
N PHE A 981 29.02 20.82 -49.69
CA PHE A 981 28.13 20.77 -48.54
C PHE A 981 26.88 21.61 -48.83
N LEU A 982 25.71 21.01 -48.73
CA LEU A 982 24.44 21.75 -48.68
C LEU A 982 24.24 22.32 -47.28
N GLN A 983 24.51 21.52 -46.24
CA GLN A 983 24.35 21.89 -44.85
C GLN A 983 25.24 21.02 -43.93
N LYS A 984 25.64 21.58 -42.80
CA LYS A 984 26.31 20.87 -41.70
C LYS A 984 25.47 21.10 -40.44
N GLY A 985 25.04 20.02 -39.80
CA GLY A 985 24.34 20.06 -38.52
C GLY A 985 25.26 20.50 -37.38
N ILE A 986 24.65 20.80 -36.23
CA ILE A 986 25.39 21.11 -34.99
C ILE A 986 26.14 19.88 -34.52
N LEU A 987 27.33 20.10 -33.99
CA LEU A 987 28.08 19.10 -33.25
C LEU A 987 27.67 19.12 -31.77
N MET A 988 26.98 18.09 -31.31
CA MET A 988 26.55 17.94 -29.91
C MET A 988 27.00 16.59 -29.36
N ASP A 989 27.15 16.52 -28.04
CA ASP A 989 27.55 15.36 -27.23
C ASP A 989 26.36 14.74 -26.48
N THR A 990 25.17 14.83 -27.09
CA THR A 990 23.91 14.29 -26.58
C THR A 990 23.62 12.89 -27.13
N ARG A 991 22.69 12.18 -26.48
CA ARG A 991 22.21 10.84 -26.89
C ARG A 991 21.66 10.81 -28.32
N GLU A 992 20.93 11.85 -28.70
CA GLU A 992 20.42 12.07 -30.05
C GLU A 992 20.67 13.49 -30.55
N ILE A 993 20.79 13.62 -31.87
CA ILE A 993 21.00 14.89 -32.57
C ILE A 993 20.03 14.93 -33.74
N CYS A 994 19.14 15.93 -33.75
CA CYS A 994 18.26 16.18 -34.88
C CYS A 994 18.63 17.48 -35.59
N SER A 995 18.60 17.46 -36.92
CA SER A 995 18.85 18.61 -37.79
C SER A 995 17.78 18.68 -38.88
N ARG A 996 17.18 19.86 -39.03
CA ARG A 996 16.29 20.18 -40.15
C ARG A 996 17.13 20.44 -41.39
N MET A 997 16.92 19.69 -42.46
CA MET A 997 17.70 19.81 -43.70
C MET A 997 16.80 19.93 -44.93
N GLU A 998 17.26 20.65 -45.94
CA GLU A 998 16.53 20.81 -47.21
C GLU A 998 17.22 20.04 -48.34
N ILE A 999 16.45 19.18 -49.01
CA ILE A 999 16.91 18.37 -50.15
C ILE A 999 16.37 19.00 -51.43
N PRO A 1000 17.23 19.36 -52.40
CA PRO A 1000 16.79 19.92 -53.68
C PRO A 1000 15.87 18.96 -54.47
N PRO A 1001 15.00 19.48 -55.36
CA PRO A 1001 14.09 18.67 -56.17
C PRO A 1001 14.83 17.72 -57.12
N ASN A 1002 14.32 16.51 -57.33
CA ASN A 1002 14.86 15.52 -58.26
C ASN A 1002 16.38 15.28 -58.09
N THR A 1003 16.85 15.18 -56.85
CA THR A 1003 18.29 14.99 -56.56
C THR A 1003 18.53 13.88 -55.56
N THR A 1004 19.67 13.19 -55.75
CA THR A 1004 20.26 12.31 -54.74
C THR A 1004 21.35 13.07 -53.98
N CYS A 1005 21.22 13.12 -52.66
CA CYS A 1005 22.17 13.73 -51.75
C CYS A 1005 22.84 12.66 -50.86
N TYR A 1006 23.98 13.02 -50.27
CA TYR A 1006 24.76 12.17 -49.38
C TYR A 1006 24.64 12.69 -47.96
N LEU A 1007 24.04 11.91 -47.08
CA LEU A 1007 23.93 12.15 -45.65
C LEU A 1007 25.04 11.39 -44.92
N VAL A 1008 25.87 12.11 -44.17
CA VAL A 1008 27.05 11.55 -43.51
C VAL A 1008 27.03 11.89 -42.02
N PRO A 1009 26.75 10.91 -41.13
CA PRO A 1009 26.99 11.04 -39.70
C PRO A 1009 28.49 10.97 -39.40
N TYR A 1010 28.97 11.90 -38.59
CA TYR A 1010 30.39 12.00 -38.25
C TYR A 1010 30.61 12.44 -36.81
N THR A 1011 31.77 12.07 -36.26
CA THR A 1011 32.27 12.53 -34.96
C THR A 1011 33.25 13.68 -35.13
N LEU A 1012 33.39 14.53 -34.10
CA LEU A 1012 34.37 15.63 -34.13
C LEU A 1012 35.80 15.09 -34.31
N LYS A 1013 36.15 14.02 -33.58
CA LYS A 1013 37.47 13.39 -33.59
C LYS A 1013 37.47 12.15 -34.50
N ARG A 1014 38.60 11.87 -35.14
CA ARG A 1014 38.87 10.59 -35.81
C ARG A 1014 39.09 9.49 -34.78
N GLY A 1015 38.84 8.24 -35.13
CA GLY A 1015 39.09 7.12 -34.20
C GLY A 1015 38.06 7.01 -33.07
N SER A 1016 36.93 7.72 -33.15
CA SER A 1016 35.79 7.52 -32.26
C SER A 1016 35.03 6.27 -32.70
N TYR A 1017 34.80 5.35 -31.76
CA TYR A 1017 34.09 4.09 -31.99
C TYR A 1017 32.68 4.16 -31.38
N GLY A 1018 31.68 3.63 -32.09
CA GLY A 1018 30.32 3.59 -31.56
C GLY A 1018 29.28 3.19 -32.60
N LYS A 1019 28.19 2.59 -32.13
CA LYS A 1019 27.03 2.23 -32.95
C LYS A 1019 25.96 3.31 -32.85
N PHE A 1020 25.26 3.53 -33.95
CA PHE A 1020 24.22 4.55 -34.03
C PHE A 1020 23.15 4.16 -35.05
N ASN A 1021 22.03 4.86 -35.00
CA ASN A 1021 20.98 4.82 -36.00
C ASN A 1021 20.83 6.20 -36.63
N VAL A 1022 20.70 6.26 -37.96
CA VAL A 1022 20.29 7.47 -38.69
C VAL A 1022 18.83 7.33 -39.03
N SER A 1023 18.05 8.38 -38.84
CA SER A 1023 16.65 8.40 -39.24
C SER A 1023 16.27 9.66 -39.98
N LEU A 1024 15.35 9.50 -40.92
CA LEU A 1024 14.72 10.60 -41.62
C LEU A 1024 13.22 10.61 -41.33
N TYR A 1025 12.68 11.78 -41.06
CA TYR A 1025 11.25 12.03 -41.00
C TYR A 1025 10.88 12.82 -42.27
N PRO A 1026 10.39 12.13 -43.31
CA PRO A 1026 10.12 12.73 -44.62
C PRO A 1026 8.79 13.50 -44.68
N ALA A 1027 8.05 13.55 -43.56
CA ALA A 1027 6.65 13.94 -43.52
C ALA A 1027 5.84 13.14 -44.56
N SER A 1028 5.04 13.79 -45.40
CA SER A 1028 4.25 13.16 -46.47
C SER A 1028 4.96 13.09 -47.83
N SER A 1029 6.28 13.26 -47.87
CA SER A 1029 7.06 13.35 -49.12
C SER A 1029 7.71 12.02 -49.52
N ASP A 1030 7.82 11.76 -50.83
CA ASP A 1030 8.49 10.57 -51.38
C ASP A 1030 10.02 10.73 -51.33
N ILE A 1031 10.61 10.29 -50.21
CA ILE A 1031 12.05 10.32 -49.94
C ILE A 1031 12.54 8.92 -49.60
N THR A 1032 13.73 8.58 -50.07
CA THR A 1032 14.40 7.30 -49.73
C THR A 1032 15.59 7.52 -48.79
N LEU A 1033 15.92 6.48 -48.01
CA LEU A 1033 17.13 6.43 -47.18
C LEU A 1033 17.83 5.09 -47.43
N VAL A 1034 19.00 5.11 -48.07
CA VAL A 1034 19.73 3.89 -48.44
C VAL A 1034 21.20 3.98 -48.01
N PRO A 1035 21.71 3.04 -47.19
CA PRO A 1035 23.13 2.99 -46.86
C PRO A 1035 23.99 2.76 -48.11
N LEU A 1036 25.04 3.57 -48.30
CA LEU A 1036 26.02 3.40 -49.37
C LEU A 1036 27.17 2.51 -48.89
N ALA A 1037 27.33 1.34 -49.51
CA ALA A 1037 28.44 0.45 -49.22
C ALA A 1037 29.78 1.04 -49.68
N ALA A 1038 30.85 0.80 -48.92
CA ALA A 1038 32.20 1.20 -49.30
C ALA A 1038 32.64 0.50 -50.59
N LEU A 1039 33.34 1.22 -51.48
CA LEU A 1039 33.80 0.67 -52.76
C LEU A 1039 34.67 -0.57 -52.60
N CYS A 1040 35.43 -0.69 -51.51
CA CYS A 1040 36.26 -1.87 -51.24
C CYS A 1040 35.46 -3.18 -51.09
N ASN A 1041 34.14 -3.11 -50.88
CA ASN A 1041 33.29 -4.30 -50.80
C ASN A 1041 32.88 -4.82 -52.19
N SER A 1042 32.88 -3.98 -53.23
CA SER A 1042 32.40 -4.31 -54.58
C SER A 1042 33.46 -4.16 -55.67
N HIS A 1043 34.53 -3.41 -55.41
CA HIS A 1043 35.58 -3.05 -56.36
C HIS A 1043 36.95 -3.54 -55.89
N VAL A 1044 37.77 -3.98 -56.85
CA VAL A 1044 39.20 -4.20 -56.66
C VAL A 1044 39.92 -2.86 -56.80
N VAL A 1045 40.88 -2.59 -55.91
CA VAL A 1045 41.70 -1.38 -55.93
C VAL A 1045 43.12 -1.68 -56.43
N ILE A 1046 43.62 -0.84 -57.34
CA ILE A 1046 45.02 -0.81 -57.76
C ILE A 1046 45.62 0.52 -57.31
N ASN A 1047 46.68 0.47 -56.50
CA ASN A 1047 47.41 1.65 -56.05
C ASN A 1047 48.70 1.82 -56.85
N VAL A 1048 48.93 3.04 -57.35
CA VAL A 1048 50.12 3.42 -58.12
C VAL A 1048 50.72 4.67 -57.50
N ASP A 1049 51.97 4.58 -57.06
CA ASP A 1049 52.72 5.74 -56.58
C ASP A 1049 53.28 6.54 -57.75
N VAL A 1050 53.02 7.84 -57.76
CA VAL A 1050 53.35 8.78 -58.83
C VAL A 1050 54.14 9.94 -58.23
N LEU A 1051 55.32 10.21 -58.79
CA LEU A 1051 56.18 11.31 -58.35
C LEU A 1051 56.10 12.45 -59.36
N LEU A 1052 55.49 13.56 -58.94
CA LEU A 1052 55.30 14.78 -59.74
C LEU A 1052 56.36 15.82 -59.37
N LYS A 1053 56.82 16.60 -60.36
CA LYS A 1053 57.75 17.71 -60.16
C LYS A 1053 57.02 19.04 -60.30
N PRO A 1054 56.79 19.80 -59.21
CA PRO A 1054 56.15 21.11 -59.30
C PRO A 1054 56.94 22.05 -60.22
N GLY A 1055 56.25 22.78 -61.08
CA GLY A 1055 56.82 23.74 -62.03
C GLY A 1055 57.24 23.12 -63.37
N SER A 1056 57.19 21.79 -63.49
CA SER A 1056 57.34 21.10 -64.78
C SER A 1056 55.98 20.97 -65.47
N ARG A 1057 55.90 21.27 -66.77
CA ARG A 1057 54.73 20.91 -67.60
C ARG A 1057 54.72 19.43 -67.99
N GLU A 1058 55.78 18.69 -67.65
CA GLU A 1058 55.90 17.26 -67.93
C GLU A 1058 55.15 16.50 -66.83
N GLY A 1059 53.85 16.25 -67.04
CA GLY A 1059 53.03 15.41 -66.18
C GLY A 1059 53.45 13.93 -66.20
N ARG A 1060 52.72 13.08 -65.48
CA ARG A 1060 52.91 11.63 -65.41
C ARG A 1060 51.71 10.91 -66.00
N ARG A 1061 51.97 9.86 -66.78
CA ARG A 1061 50.96 9.02 -67.41
C ARG A 1061 50.96 7.62 -66.79
N VAL A 1062 49.78 7.13 -66.43
CA VAL A 1062 49.54 5.78 -65.92
C VAL A 1062 48.54 5.07 -66.83
N ASP A 1063 48.96 4.00 -67.51
CA ASP A 1063 48.07 3.24 -68.39
C ASP A 1063 47.49 2.02 -67.68
N PHE A 1064 46.21 1.75 -67.93
CA PHE A 1064 45.51 0.56 -67.45
C PHE A 1064 44.54 0.03 -68.50
N SER A 1065 44.16 -1.24 -68.39
CA SER A 1065 43.19 -1.87 -69.29
C SER A 1065 42.06 -2.52 -68.51
N VAL A 1066 40.84 -2.46 -69.05
CA VAL A 1066 39.65 -3.13 -68.53
C VAL A 1066 39.12 -4.15 -69.55
N HIS A 1067 38.60 -5.28 -69.08
CA HIS A 1067 38.15 -6.39 -69.93
C HIS A 1067 36.73 -6.23 -70.48
N GLU A 1068 35.92 -5.36 -69.89
CA GLU A 1068 34.53 -5.09 -70.26
C GLU A 1068 34.12 -3.69 -69.80
N ALA A 1069 32.96 -3.21 -70.27
CA ALA A 1069 32.42 -1.92 -69.86
C ALA A 1069 32.11 -1.92 -68.35
N CYS A 1070 32.58 -0.88 -67.65
CA CYS A 1070 32.45 -0.78 -66.20
C CYS A 1070 32.59 0.65 -65.69
N ASP A 1071 31.99 0.92 -64.54
CA ASP A 1071 32.25 2.13 -63.77
C ASP A 1071 33.62 2.06 -63.11
N VAL A 1072 34.38 3.14 -63.19
CA VAL A 1072 35.69 3.25 -62.55
C VAL A 1072 35.72 4.50 -61.68
N HIS A 1073 36.22 4.32 -60.46
CA HIS A 1073 36.43 5.40 -59.51
C HIS A 1073 37.93 5.60 -59.28
N LEU A 1074 38.41 6.82 -59.43
CA LEU A 1074 39.81 7.18 -59.24
C LEU A 1074 39.95 8.10 -58.03
N LEU A 1075 40.96 7.86 -57.20
CA LEU A 1075 41.35 8.74 -56.10
C LEU A 1075 42.82 9.10 -56.24
N LEU A 1076 43.14 10.38 -56.36
CA LEU A 1076 44.50 10.89 -56.28
C LEU A 1076 44.74 11.50 -54.90
N HIS A 1077 45.70 10.96 -54.15
CA HIS A 1077 46.08 11.44 -52.81
C HIS A 1077 47.49 12.02 -52.82
N GLN A 1078 47.68 13.24 -52.30
CA GLN A 1078 48.99 13.85 -52.13
C GLN A 1078 49.63 13.43 -50.79
N ASN A 1079 50.72 12.66 -50.86
CA ASN A 1079 51.40 12.08 -49.69
C ASN A 1079 52.29 13.08 -48.95
N LYS A 1080 52.61 14.22 -49.57
CA LYS A 1080 53.50 15.23 -49.01
C LYS A 1080 52.90 15.88 -47.76
N ILE A 1081 53.64 15.86 -46.66
CA ILE A 1081 53.29 16.53 -45.39
C ILE A 1081 54.49 17.37 -44.98
N THR A 1082 54.35 18.69 -45.04
CA THR A 1082 55.41 19.66 -44.70
C THR A 1082 55.35 20.13 -43.26
N ASP A 1083 54.15 20.34 -42.73
CA ASP A 1083 53.94 20.60 -41.29
C ASP A 1083 53.12 19.47 -40.66
N PRO A 1084 53.75 18.54 -39.90
CA PRO A 1084 53.05 17.51 -39.16
C PRO A 1084 52.03 18.06 -38.14
N ALA A 1085 52.22 19.28 -37.63
CA ALA A 1085 51.29 19.89 -36.69
C ALA A 1085 49.98 20.32 -37.38
N SER A 1086 50.06 20.78 -38.64
CA SER A 1086 48.87 21.12 -39.45
C SER A 1086 47.92 19.92 -39.60
N VAL A 1087 48.45 18.71 -39.80
CA VAL A 1087 47.69 17.46 -39.99
C VAL A 1087 46.84 17.09 -38.77
N LYS A 1088 47.22 17.53 -37.57
CA LYS A 1088 46.40 17.35 -36.35
C LYS A 1088 45.18 18.28 -36.32
N ARG A 1089 45.26 19.47 -36.94
CA ARG A 1089 44.16 20.45 -37.01
C ARG A 1089 43.24 20.25 -38.22
N GLY A 1090 43.72 19.56 -39.26
CA GLY A 1090 43.01 19.19 -40.47
C GLY A 1090 44.00 18.83 -41.59
N ASN A 1091 43.60 18.01 -42.57
CA ASN A 1091 44.49 17.64 -43.69
C ASN A 1091 43.81 17.72 -45.07
N LEU A 1092 42.69 18.43 -45.18
CA LEU A 1092 41.96 18.55 -46.46
C LEU A 1092 42.78 19.23 -47.57
N LEU A 1093 43.67 20.15 -47.21
CA LEU A 1093 44.53 20.88 -48.15
C LEU A 1093 45.94 20.31 -48.18
N ALA A 1094 46.52 20.30 -49.37
CA ALA A 1094 47.92 20.05 -49.65
C ALA A 1094 48.59 21.36 -50.13
N GLU A 1095 49.91 21.32 -50.35
CA GLU A 1095 50.67 22.49 -50.81
C GLU A 1095 50.66 22.66 -52.31
N ASP A 1096 50.62 21.54 -53.03
CA ASP A 1096 50.77 21.49 -54.48
C ASP A 1096 49.39 21.36 -55.15
N GLU A 1097 49.22 22.07 -56.26
CA GLU A 1097 48.04 22.09 -57.12
C GLU A 1097 48.22 21.03 -58.20
N VAL A 1098 47.44 19.96 -58.09
CA VAL A 1098 47.46 18.84 -59.02
C VAL A 1098 46.16 18.77 -59.80
N SER A 1099 46.19 18.19 -61.00
CA SER A 1099 45.01 17.82 -61.78
C SER A 1099 45.19 16.44 -62.38
N MET A 1100 44.08 15.74 -62.63
CA MET A 1100 44.10 14.45 -63.33
C MET A 1100 43.05 14.40 -64.43
N SER A 1101 43.40 13.77 -65.55
CA SER A 1101 42.48 13.44 -66.64
C SER A 1101 42.58 11.97 -67.02
N VAL A 1102 41.45 11.39 -67.40
CA VAL A 1102 41.35 10.03 -67.94
C VAL A 1102 41.11 10.14 -69.44
N ASN A 1103 41.92 9.47 -70.24
CA ASN A 1103 41.84 9.48 -71.69
C ASN A 1103 41.61 8.06 -72.23
N ASP A 1104 40.92 7.98 -73.36
CA ASP A 1104 40.76 6.73 -74.12
C ASP A 1104 42.06 6.29 -74.83
N GLU A 1105 42.00 5.19 -75.57
CA GLU A 1105 43.14 4.66 -76.33
C GLU A 1105 43.63 5.63 -77.43
N ARG A 1106 42.76 6.53 -77.90
CA ARG A 1106 43.06 7.57 -78.89
C ARG A 1106 43.55 8.88 -78.25
N MET A 1107 43.80 8.89 -76.94
CA MET A 1107 44.19 10.07 -76.16
C MET A 1107 43.12 11.18 -76.12
N SER A 1108 41.86 10.84 -76.35
CA SER A 1108 40.73 11.75 -76.15
C SER A 1108 40.34 11.76 -74.68
N VAL A 1109 40.14 12.95 -74.10
CA VAL A 1109 39.80 13.10 -72.67
C VAL A 1109 38.36 12.65 -72.43
N LEU A 1110 38.18 11.65 -71.56
CA LEU A 1110 36.88 11.15 -71.11
C LEU A 1110 36.38 11.88 -69.87
N ALA A 1111 37.26 12.11 -68.89
CA ALA A 1111 36.95 12.85 -67.67
C ALA A 1111 38.18 13.61 -67.18
N THR A 1112 37.97 14.72 -66.46
CA THR A 1112 39.05 15.53 -65.90
C THR A 1112 38.60 16.22 -64.62
N THR A 1113 39.52 16.41 -63.67
CA THR A 1113 39.28 17.27 -62.51
C THR A 1113 39.27 18.77 -62.85
N ARG A 1114 39.49 19.12 -64.14
CA ARG A 1114 39.50 20.46 -64.73
C ARG A 1114 40.69 21.30 -64.26
N ASP A 1115 40.48 22.15 -63.27
CA ASP A 1115 41.49 23.08 -62.76
C ASP A 1115 42.38 22.39 -61.74
N ALA A 1116 43.67 22.72 -61.77
CA ALA A 1116 44.60 22.23 -60.76
C ALA A 1116 44.18 22.76 -59.38
N SER A 1117 44.06 21.85 -58.43
CA SER A 1117 43.56 22.14 -57.08
C SER A 1117 44.54 21.65 -56.04
N ASN A 1118 44.70 22.43 -54.98
CA ASN A 1118 45.47 22.05 -53.80
C ASN A 1118 44.68 21.16 -52.82
N ALA A 1119 43.53 20.62 -53.22
CA ALA A 1119 42.85 19.57 -52.47
C ALA A 1119 43.80 18.37 -52.32
N ARG A 1120 43.99 17.90 -51.08
CA ARG A 1120 44.87 16.75 -50.79
C ARG A 1120 44.38 15.47 -51.46
N GLU A 1121 43.07 15.30 -51.54
CA GLU A 1121 42.43 14.21 -52.27
C GLU A 1121 41.54 14.76 -53.37
N GLN A 1122 41.70 14.23 -54.59
CA GLN A 1122 40.83 14.49 -55.73
C GLN A 1122 40.27 13.18 -56.26
N SER A 1123 39.01 13.19 -56.67
CA SER A 1123 38.35 11.99 -57.20
C SER A 1123 37.71 12.23 -58.58
N LEU A 1124 37.58 11.15 -59.35
CA LEU A 1124 36.77 11.07 -60.57
C LEU A 1124 35.98 9.76 -60.54
N ALA A 1125 34.74 9.80 -61.02
CA ALA A 1125 33.92 8.62 -61.27
C ALA A 1125 33.36 8.75 -62.69
N LEU A 1126 33.59 7.73 -63.52
CA LEU A 1126 33.17 7.70 -64.92
C LEU A 1126 32.87 6.26 -65.37
N GLU A 1127 32.00 6.12 -66.34
CA GLU A 1127 31.76 4.85 -67.04
C GLU A 1127 32.80 4.69 -68.14
N LEU A 1128 33.46 3.54 -68.20
CA LEU A 1128 34.30 3.15 -69.32
C LEU A 1128 33.46 2.31 -70.29
N PRO A 1129 33.14 2.83 -71.49
CA PRO A 1129 32.07 2.26 -72.33
C PRO A 1129 32.44 0.96 -73.05
N THR A 1130 33.73 0.62 -73.11
CA THR A 1130 34.24 -0.50 -73.91
C THR A 1130 35.40 -1.19 -73.22
N ALA A 1131 35.60 -2.48 -73.52
CA ALA A 1131 36.84 -3.17 -73.17
C ALA A 1131 38.00 -2.52 -73.93
N GLY A 1132 39.10 -2.20 -73.25
CA GLY A 1132 40.20 -1.50 -73.90
C GLY A 1132 41.22 -0.90 -72.94
N ARG A 1133 42.15 -0.13 -73.52
CA ARG A 1133 43.23 0.54 -72.82
C ARG A 1133 42.88 2.00 -72.58
N TYR A 1134 43.12 2.46 -71.36
CA TYR A 1134 42.86 3.80 -70.88
C TYR A 1134 44.11 4.37 -70.21
N SER A 1135 44.22 5.70 -70.18
CA SER A 1135 45.37 6.38 -69.58
C SER A 1135 44.93 7.46 -68.61
N VAL A 1136 45.57 7.52 -67.45
CA VAL A 1136 45.41 8.60 -66.47
C VAL A 1136 46.61 9.52 -66.60
N PHE A 1137 46.39 10.77 -66.96
CA PHE A 1137 47.41 11.81 -66.98
C PHE A 1137 47.28 12.67 -65.73
N ILE A 1138 48.37 12.83 -64.98
CA ILE A 1138 48.42 13.60 -63.73
C ILE A 1138 49.50 14.66 -63.87
N GLU A 1139 49.19 15.91 -63.58
CA GLU A 1139 50.14 17.02 -63.66
C GLU A 1139 50.12 17.86 -62.37
N CYS A 1140 51.25 18.54 -62.09
CA CYS A 1140 51.39 19.46 -60.97
C CYS A 1140 51.72 20.85 -61.50
N ARG A 1141 50.81 21.80 -61.35
CA ARG A 1141 50.94 23.16 -61.90
C ARG A 1141 51.54 24.16 -60.91
N SER A 1142 51.79 23.76 -59.67
CA SER A 1142 52.38 24.65 -58.65
C SER A 1142 53.80 25.07 -58.95
N ARG A 1143 54.18 26.27 -58.51
CA ARG A 1143 55.58 26.70 -58.46
C ARG A 1143 56.31 25.91 -57.37
N LEU A 1144 57.56 25.51 -57.65
CA LEU A 1144 58.39 24.76 -56.70
C LEU A 1144 58.58 25.55 -55.38
N ARG A 1145 58.08 25.00 -54.25
CA ARG A 1145 58.24 25.61 -52.92
C ARG A 1145 59.05 24.75 -51.94
N THR A 1146 58.78 23.45 -51.87
CA THR A 1146 59.19 22.57 -50.75
C THR A 1146 59.64 21.17 -51.20
N GLY A 1147 60.02 20.98 -52.47
CA GLY A 1147 60.46 19.70 -53.04
C GLY A 1147 59.42 19.00 -53.94
N GLU A 1148 59.70 17.76 -54.35
CA GLU A 1148 58.83 16.95 -55.22
C GLU A 1148 57.47 16.64 -54.57
N CYS A 1149 56.46 16.33 -55.39
CA CYS A 1149 55.10 16.02 -54.96
C CYS A 1149 54.80 14.52 -55.17
N PRO A 1150 55.06 13.67 -54.15
CA PRO A 1150 54.64 12.27 -54.19
C PRO A 1150 53.12 12.17 -54.03
N CYS A 1151 52.48 11.45 -54.95
CA CYS A 1151 51.06 11.15 -54.95
C CYS A 1151 50.83 9.64 -55.02
N THR A 1152 49.68 9.18 -54.56
CA THR A 1152 49.20 7.82 -54.79
C THR A 1152 47.89 7.90 -55.56
N LEU A 1153 47.85 7.28 -56.73
CA LEU A 1153 46.64 7.09 -57.54
C LEU A 1153 46.03 5.73 -57.18
N SER A 1154 44.79 5.73 -56.70
CA SER A 1154 43.99 4.52 -56.46
C SER A 1154 42.94 4.38 -57.57
N ILE A 1155 42.92 3.24 -58.26
CA ILE A 1155 41.94 2.91 -59.31
C ILE A 1155 41.04 1.80 -58.77
N TYR A 1156 39.77 2.13 -58.55
CA TYR A 1156 38.73 1.19 -58.12
C TYR A 1156 37.90 0.76 -59.33
N SER A 1157 37.79 -0.54 -59.54
CA SER A 1157 37.02 -1.12 -60.64
C SER A 1157 36.32 -2.41 -60.19
N PRO A 1158 35.14 -2.75 -60.74
CA PRO A 1158 34.45 -3.98 -60.41
C PRO A 1158 35.33 -5.20 -60.66
N SER A 1159 35.24 -6.23 -59.82
CA SER A 1159 36.03 -7.47 -59.96
C SER A 1159 35.84 -8.14 -61.33
N ARG A 1160 34.65 -8.00 -61.93
CA ARG A 1160 34.32 -8.45 -63.30
C ARG A 1160 35.15 -7.79 -64.41
N ALA A 1161 35.57 -6.53 -64.21
CA ALA A 1161 36.34 -5.75 -65.18
C ALA A 1161 37.80 -6.21 -65.32
N LYS A 1162 38.31 -7.05 -64.40
CA LYS A 1162 39.67 -7.63 -64.42
C LYS A 1162 40.77 -6.62 -64.77
N THR A 1163 40.72 -5.44 -64.15
CA THR A 1163 41.60 -4.31 -64.45
C THR A 1163 43.07 -4.65 -64.23
N ARG A 1164 43.95 -4.23 -65.14
CA ARG A 1164 45.40 -4.42 -65.04
C ARG A 1164 46.15 -3.16 -65.46
N LEU A 1165 47.31 -2.92 -64.86
CA LEU A 1165 48.23 -1.89 -65.33
C LEU A 1165 48.86 -2.33 -66.65
N ALA A 1166 48.89 -1.43 -67.63
CA ALA A 1166 49.47 -1.68 -68.94
C ALA A 1166 50.86 -1.03 -69.04
N PRO A 1167 51.89 -1.72 -69.56
CA PRO A 1167 53.22 -1.14 -69.75
C PRO A 1167 53.20 -0.06 -70.83
N LEU A 1168 53.78 1.12 -70.55
CA LEU A 1168 53.83 2.28 -71.47
C LEU A 1168 54.27 1.87 -72.89
N PRO A 1169 53.62 2.36 -73.97
CA PRO A 1169 53.99 2.02 -75.33
C PRO A 1169 55.45 2.44 -75.63
N PRO A 1170 56.22 1.64 -76.38
CA PRO A 1170 57.66 1.87 -76.60
C PRO A 1170 58.03 3.08 -77.48
N SER A 1171 57.07 3.87 -77.97
CA SER A 1171 57.35 4.97 -78.90
C SER A 1171 56.77 6.32 -78.42
N GLY A 1172 57.66 7.22 -77.98
CA GLY A 1172 57.42 8.66 -77.91
C GLY A 1172 57.39 9.27 -76.49
N THR A 1173 58.56 9.66 -75.99
CA THR A 1173 58.82 10.62 -74.88
C THR A 1173 58.16 10.35 -73.51
N GLN A 1174 58.78 9.52 -72.69
CA GLN A 1174 59.61 9.91 -71.53
C GLN A 1174 59.99 8.66 -70.71
N SER A 1175 61.29 8.51 -70.41
CA SER A 1175 61.82 7.48 -69.52
C SER A 1175 61.43 7.76 -68.07
N VAL A 1176 60.70 6.84 -67.43
CA VAL A 1176 60.50 6.84 -65.98
C VAL A 1176 60.84 5.45 -65.44
N LEU A 1177 61.76 5.43 -64.48
CA LEU A 1177 62.17 4.26 -63.67
C LEU A 1177 60.95 3.56 -63.06
N PRO A 1178 61.06 2.25 -62.73
CA PRO A 1178 59.90 1.38 -62.52
C PRO A 1178 59.05 1.82 -61.33
N ALA A 1179 57.73 1.72 -61.51
CA ALA A 1179 56.78 1.70 -60.40
C ALA A 1179 57.27 0.71 -59.33
N ILE A 1180 57.47 1.20 -58.11
CA ILE A 1180 57.76 0.34 -56.97
C ILE A 1180 56.57 -0.62 -56.83
N ALA A 1181 56.89 -1.91 -56.62
CA ALA A 1181 55.93 -3.02 -56.58
C ALA A 1181 54.68 -2.72 -55.74
N PRO A 1182 53.51 -3.30 -56.10
CA PRO A 1182 52.27 -3.11 -55.37
C PRO A 1182 52.48 -3.43 -53.88
N ARG A 1183 52.24 -2.47 -53.00
CA ARG A 1183 52.14 -2.77 -51.57
C ARG A 1183 50.87 -3.59 -51.35
N GLN A 1184 51.02 -4.82 -50.85
CA GLN A 1184 49.90 -5.57 -50.30
C GLN A 1184 49.22 -4.71 -49.20
N PRO A 1185 47.89 -4.77 -49.08
CA PRO A 1185 47.20 -4.08 -48.00
C PRO A 1185 47.76 -4.56 -46.65
N PRO A 1186 47.87 -3.68 -45.63
CA PRO A 1186 48.12 -4.16 -44.28
C PRO A 1186 47.04 -5.19 -43.93
N ARG A 1187 47.44 -6.41 -43.53
CA ARG A 1187 46.51 -7.41 -43.02
C ARG A 1187 45.68 -6.78 -41.91
N GLN A 1188 44.37 -6.72 -42.08
CA GLN A 1188 43.45 -6.43 -40.99
C GLN A 1188 43.70 -7.48 -39.89
N PRO A 1189 43.81 -7.10 -38.61
CA PRO A 1189 43.81 -8.07 -37.53
C PRO A 1189 42.47 -8.80 -37.52
N ALA A 1190 42.52 -10.12 -37.47
CA ALA A 1190 41.35 -10.99 -37.47
C ALA A 1190 40.41 -10.65 -36.30
N LEU A 1191 39.11 -10.65 -36.59
CA LEU A 1191 38.02 -10.62 -35.62
C LEU A 1191 38.13 -11.84 -34.69
N TYR A 1192 38.38 -11.62 -33.40
CA TYR A 1192 38.34 -12.66 -32.38
C TYR A 1192 36.89 -13.06 -32.06
N GLY A 1193 36.51 -14.28 -32.46
CA GLY A 1193 35.39 -15.02 -31.89
C GLY A 1193 35.90 -16.00 -30.82
N ARG A 1194 35.32 -15.93 -29.62
CA ARG A 1194 35.60 -16.78 -28.45
C ARG A 1194 35.48 -18.28 -28.74
N ARG A 1195 36.29 -19.11 -28.06
CA ARG A 1195 35.82 -20.20 -27.17
C ARG A 1195 36.94 -20.78 -26.29
N LEU A 1196 36.63 -20.78 -24.98
CA LEU A 1196 36.80 -21.80 -23.93
C LEU A 1196 38.20 -22.23 -23.42
N ASP A 1197 38.28 -22.08 -22.09
CA ASP A 1197 38.79 -23.01 -21.07
C ASP A 1197 40.24 -22.95 -20.54
N GLN A 1198 40.27 -22.38 -19.33
CA GLN A 1198 40.95 -22.77 -18.09
C GLN A 1198 42.42 -22.38 -17.81
N PRO A 1199 42.71 -21.98 -16.54
CA PRO A 1199 44.01 -21.44 -16.06
C PRO A 1199 44.72 -22.52 -15.18
N PRO A 1200 45.65 -22.24 -14.22
CA PRO A 1200 46.36 -21.01 -13.82
C PRO A 1200 47.88 -21.24 -13.54
N LEU A 1201 48.49 -20.28 -12.82
CA LEU A 1201 49.71 -20.31 -11.98
C LEU A 1201 50.86 -19.45 -12.55
N SER A 1202 51.65 -18.68 -11.78
CA SER A 1202 51.58 -18.01 -10.47
C SER A 1202 52.94 -17.33 -10.26
N ALA A 1203 53.01 -16.33 -9.37
CA ALA A 1203 54.20 -15.64 -8.82
C ALA A 1203 54.92 -14.67 -9.77
N GLY A 1204 54.99 -13.37 -9.50
CA GLY A 1204 55.62 -12.69 -8.35
C GLY A 1204 56.93 -12.04 -8.87
N THR A 1205 57.44 -10.86 -8.51
CA THR A 1205 57.20 -9.89 -7.44
C THR A 1205 58.03 -8.62 -7.77
N VAL A 1206 57.40 -7.44 -7.76
CA VAL A 1206 57.83 -6.12 -7.20
C VAL A 1206 59.25 -5.50 -7.43
N ARG A 1207 59.23 -4.20 -7.79
CA ARG A 1207 60.05 -2.98 -7.41
C ARG A 1207 60.66 -2.25 -8.63
N ALA A 1208 60.23 -1.05 -9.04
CA ALA A 1208 60.15 0.29 -8.42
C ALA A 1208 61.46 1.11 -8.46
N ALA A 1209 61.44 2.27 -9.16
CA ALA A 1209 62.13 3.56 -8.89
C ALA A 1209 62.12 4.41 -10.19
N ALA A 1210 61.35 5.48 -10.32
CA ALA A 1210 61.47 6.83 -9.73
C ALA A 1210 62.51 7.74 -10.44
N ALA A 1211 62.05 8.82 -11.07
CA ALA A 1211 62.63 10.18 -11.05
C ALA A 1211 61.81 11.16 -11.91
N THR A 1212 61.77 12.42 -11.49
CA THR A 1212 60.66 13.37 -11.60
C THR A 1212 61.10 14.69 -12.28
N LEU A 1213 60.24 15.24 -13.16
CA LEU A 1213 59.93 16.68 -13.47
C LEU A 1213 61.05 17.64 -13.99
N PRO A 1214 60.76 18.85 -14.58
CA PRO A 1214 59.56 19.73 -14.44
C PRO A 1214 58.98 20.40 -15.73
N VAL A 1215 57.65 20.64 -15.81
CA VAL A 1215 56.84 21.89 -15.63
C VAL A 1215 56.67 22.82 -16.87
N GLY A 1216 55.39 23.12 -17.17
CA GLY A 1216 54.90 24.30 -17.89
C GLY A 1216 53.37 24.43 -17.78
N LEU A 1217 52.88 25.40 -16.98
CA LEU A 1217 51.49 25.70 -16.57
C LEU A 1217 50.59 26.23 -17.71
N VAL A 1218 49.24 26.13 -17.66
CA VAL A 1218 48.24 27.11 -17.12
C VAL A 1218 46.82 26.62 -17.55
N PRO A 1219 45.65 26.94 -16.92
CA PRO A 1219 45.25 27.19 -15.52
C PRO A 1219 44.10 26.26 -15.01
N ALA A 1220 43.87 26.24 -13.70
CA ALA A 1220 42.75 25.55 -13.04
C ALA A 1220 41.50 26.46 -12.88
N PRO A 1221 40.28 25.90 -12.86
CA PRO A 1221 39.05 26.61 -12.48
C PRO A 1221 38.95 26.78 -10.95
N PRO A 1222 38.16 27.76 -10.45
CA PRO A 1222 38.20 28.20 -9.05
C PRO A 1222 37.58 27.16 -8.10
N LYS A 1223 38.20 27.04 -6.92
CA LYS A 1223 37.63 26.37 -5.75
C LYS A 1223 36.66 27.34 -5.07
N SER A 1224 35.37 27.03 -5.04
CA SER A 1224 34.45 27.62 -4.06
C SER A 1224 34.58 26.84 -2.75
N GLY A 1225 34.96 27.56 -1.70
CA GLY A 1225 35.07 27.03 -0.35
C GLY A 1225 33.76 27.12 0.42
N THR A 1226 33.75 26.37 1.51
CA THR A 1226 33.06 26.64 2.78
C THR A 1226 31.52 26.69 2.75
N THR A 1227 30.94 25.58 3.22
CA THR A 1227 29.76 25.51 4.11
C THR A 1227 29.38 26.82 4.80
N PRO A 1228 28.07 27.10 4.87
CA PRO A 1228 27.45 27.56 6.10
C PRO A 1228 26.42 26.56 6.62
N GLN A 1229 26.19 26.69 7.92
CA GLN A 1229 25.39 25.86 8.80
C GLN A 1229 23.89 25.85 8.46
N ARG A 1230 23.24 24.76 8.89
CA ARG A 1230 21.83 24.64 9.30
C ARG A 1230 21.06 25.96 9.39
N ARG A 1231 19.93 26.03 8.68
CA ARG A 1231 18.61 26.26 9.28
C ARG A 1231 17.52 25.72 8.39
#